data_AF-A0A973JBT9-F1
#
_entry.id   AF-A0A973JBT9-F1
#
_cell.length_a   1.000
_cell.length_b   1.000
_cell.length_c   1.000
_cell.angle_alpha   90.00
_cell.angle_beta   90.00
_cell.angle_gamma   90.00
#
_symmetry.space_group_name_H-M   'P 1'
#
loop_
_entity.id
_entity.type
_entity.pdbx_description
1 polymer ?
#
loop_
_entity_poly.entity_id
_entity_poly.type
_entity_poly.pdbx_seq_one_letter_code
_entity_poly.pdbx_strand_id
1 'polypeptide(L)'
;MKTKKLVFLISILFVLFAGYSARAQGGQQLTTTLLPVDGNSLADTESGDNYLLLKTETETIKGHSVLLQFDLKSLPEGLERTDFSGCTLSMAAKDGTGQTCIIKLEIAGNNLAKPENKTPEFISDFELSANKNLVFFNDDQLANAVFSKYSTEKIITFRLYTNSGNVNRKFHYFNKDTGASVNPSYNPRLIIEFKPKPQGFYESMGWLQHQHNPEHTGRQPWVPFRNPANFCLNTISLPQIDGINGGIADYPLIYRGNLYLVGKFNNENYLFSLDFKGNILWPPCAVGAGKIQRSPAISSDGIIYIVTENQTANHIAAYDLKQSEKSCQPQTEHLSTYPLKHKLDGKLSAYTDLTIGNDGSIFLALDESDDNYIYGFTPNLQPFLKAGPFGKGEDKISTITVSRDGRKIFAQVPTGAVVIDITNPLEQQKIDINKKLVNSPEALRSFEYYHVPVAGPGGNVMIFSDFPPNEHKSNVWGYTAPGDYIWNSASDKTLVSQPVCGFNEYIYYIQEGQLQQHKYKNIGQGKILTKGKVLNFTSNLVMDGADNIYFWDNGLLHGYKPDGTSMFKSKDDSETAVIVNKCDNSKKDDENQGRILERNKNDKGEEIHGPERFIRLMMGPDGTLWTNNKNGGEIFVLQPLYDAVNLTLRQEDIKSRTAYRVSGILSVGDGNDKLTVQKDMQLLFQAQEGVGFAKGFRVEKGASINVRTGF
;
A
#
# COMPACT_ATOMS: atom_id res chain seq x y z
N MET A 1 -29.47 32.42 35.29
CA MET A 1 -28.22 32.60 34.49
C MET A 1 -27.26 31.40 34.49
N LYS A 2 -27.44 30.34 35.29
CA LYS A 2 -26.51 29.19 35.35
C LYS A 2 -26.76 28.09 34.30
N THR A 3 -27.97 27.96 33.76
CA THR A 3 -28.34 26.91 32.79
C THR A 3 -27.90 27.18 31.35
N LYS A 4 -27.74 28.46 30.95
CA LYS A 4 -27.28 28.81 29.59
C LYS A 4 -25.78 28.60 29.36
N LYS A 5 -24.96 28.58 30.42
CA LYS A 5 -23.51 28.30 30.31
C LYS A 5 -23.19 26.81 30.16
N LEU A 6 -24.04 25.92 30.69
CA LEU A 6 -23.85 24.47 30.59
C LEU A 6 -24.14 23.94 29.17
N VAL A 7 -25.18 24.47 28.52
CA VAL A 7 -25.52 24.10 27.13
C VAL A 7 -24.44 24.58 26.15
N PHE A 8 -23.86 25.77 26.37
CA PHE A 8 -22.78 26.29 25.51
C PHE A 8 -21.46 25.52 25.68
N LEU A 9 -21.14 25.04 26.89
CA LEU A 9 -19.95 24.20 27.12
C LEU A 9 -20.08 22.80 26.50
N ILE A 10 -21.28 22.20 26.53
CA ILE A 10 -21.54 20.89 25.91
C ILE A 10 -21.49 20.97 24.38
N SER A 11 -21.97 22.08 23.78
CA SER A 11 -21.85 22.31 22.33
C SER A 11 -20.40 22.51 21.87
N ILE A 12 -19.54 23.16 22.68
CA ILE A 12 -18.11 23.29 22.36
C ILE A 12 -17.38 21.94 22.50
N LEU A 13 -17.78 21.09 23.45
CA LEU A 13 -17.23 19.74 23.60
C LEU A 13 -17.63 18.83 22.41
N PHE A 14 -18.86 18.94 21.90
CA PHE A 14 -19.31 18.15 20.73
C PHE A 14 -18.67 18.59 19.40
N VAL A 15 -18.39 19.88 19.22
CA VAL A 15 -17.63 20.38 18.05
C VAL A 15 -16.17 19.95 18.09
N LEU A 16 -15.60 19.73 19.29
CA LEU A 16 -14.25 19.19 19.43
C LEU A 16 -14.17 17.69 19.08
N PHE A 17 -15.18 16.87 19.39
CA PHE A 17 -15.16 15.43 19.08
C PHE A 17 -15.60 15.07 17.65
N ALA A 18 -16.46 15.87 17.00
CA ALA A 18 -16.82 15.65 15.59
C ALA A 18 -15.71 16.11 14.61
N GLY A 19 -14.77 16.95 15.06
CA GLY A 19 -13.67 17.46 14.25
C GLY A 19 -12.40 16.62 14.25
N TYR A 20 -12.28 15.59 15.09
CA TYR A 20 -11.03 14.80 15.20
C TYR A 20 -10.79 13.87 14.01
N SER A 21 -11.84 13.40 13.34
CA SER A 21 -11.71 12.52 12.15
C SER A 21 -11.29 13.29 10.90
N ALA A 22 -11.61 14.59 10.81
CA ALA A 22 -11.29 15.45 9.67
C ALA A 22 -9.98 16.24 9.84
N ARG A 23 -9.54 16.51 11.08
CA ARG A 23 -8.33 17.32 11.33
C ARG A 23 -6.99 16.63 11.06
N ALA A 24 -6.95 15.31 10.83
CA ALA A 24 -5.70 14.61 10.50
C ALA A 24 -5.43 14.44 9.00
N GLN A 25 -6.27 15.01 8.12
CA GLN A 25 -5.97 15.17 6.69
C GLN A 25 -5.44 16.58 6.35
N GLY A 26 -5.41 17.50 7.32
CA GLY A 26 -4.90 18.85 7.12
C GLY A 26 -3.38 18.85 6.91
N GLY A 27 -2.94 18.66 5.66
CA GLY A 27 -1.55 18.76 5.24
C GLY A 27 -0.98 17.56 4.48
N GLN A 28 -1.78 16.54 4.13
CA GLN A 28 -1.26 15.40 3.36
C GLN A 28 -0.90 15.86 1.94
N GLN A 29 0.30 15.52 1.49
CA GLN A 29 0.78 15.68 0.11
C GLN A 29 1.10 14.28 -0.41
N LEU A 30 0.75 13.99 -1.66
CA LEU A 30 1.17 12.82 -2.39
C LEU A 30 2.13 13.22 -3.49
N THR A 31 3.00 12.30 -3.86
CA THR A 31 3.97 12.44 -4.94
C THR A 31 3.65 11.44 -6.03
N THR A 32 3.66 11.86 -7.30
CA THR A 32 3.71 10.94 -8.45
C THR A 32 4.98 11.15 -9.25
N THR A 33 5.53 10.06 -9.79
CA THR A 33 6.72 10.09 -10.66
C THR A 33 6.34 9.72 -12.09
N LEU A 34 6.60 10.63 -13.03
CA LEU A 34 6.35 10.43 -14.45
C LEU A 34 7.66 10.30 -15.21
N LEU A 35 7.73 9.32 -16.11
CA LEU A 35 8.80 9.18 -17.08
C LEU A 35 8.42 9.86 -18.42
N PRO A 36 9.41 10.26 -19.23
CA PRO A 36 9.14 10.76 -20.57
C PRO A 36 8.41 9.73 -21.44
N VAL A 37 7.49 10.19 -22.30
CA VAL A 37 6.78 9.38 -23.29
C VAL A 37 7.74 8.97 -24.42
N ASP A 38 7.74 7.69 -24.75
CA ASP A 38 8.62 7.09 -25.77
C ASP A 38 8.39 7.67 -27.18
N GLY A 39 9.43 7.67 -28.02
CA GLY A 39 9.33 7.85 -29.49
C GLY A 39 9.29 9.29 -30.00
N ASN A 40 9.39 10.27 -29.11
CA ASN A 40 9.12 11.68 -29.41
C ASN A 40 10.22 12.65 -28.95
N SER A 41 11.26 12.14 -28.28
CA SER A 41 12.50 12.90 -28.07
C SER A 41 13.34 12.84 -29.34
N LEU A 42 13.50 13.98 -30.02
CA LEU A 42 14.48 14.13 -31.10
C LEU A 42 15.89 14.15 -30.47
N ALA A 43 16.33 13.00 -29.95
CA ALA A 43 17.68 12.81 -29.48
C ALA A 43 18.58 12.52 -30.70
N ASP A 44 19.68 13.24 -30.80
CA ASP A 44 20.76 12.96 -31.75
C ASP A 44 21.45 11.68 -31.26
N THR A 45 20.92 10.51 -31.61
CA THR A 45 21.46 9.20 -31.24
C THR A 45 22.67 8.88 -32.13
N GLU A 46 23.72 9.69 -32.07
CA GLU A 46 24.92 9.48 -32.89
C GLU A 46 25.76 8.25 -32.46
N SER A 47 25.44 7.53 -31.36
CA SER A 47 26.35 6.47 -30.88
C SER A 47 25.74 5.17 -30.36
N GLY A 48 24.43 4.94 -30.43
CA GLY A 48 23.83 3.74 -29.84
C GLY A 48 23.94 3.66 -28.30
N ASP A 49 24.35 4.75 -27.65
CA ASP A 49 24.42 4.84 -26.18
C ASP A 49 23.14 5.47 -25.60
N ASN A 50 22.81 5.11 -24.35
CA ASN A 50 21.60 5.54 -23.62
C ASN A 50 21.71 6.96 -23.03
N TYR A 51 22.13 7.95 -23.83
CA TYR A 51 22.31 9.34 -23.39
C TYR A 51 21.63 10.38 -24.31
N LEU A 52 21.18 11.49 -23.74
CA LEU A 52 20.71 12.71 -24.41
C LEU A 52 21.85 13.73 -24.46
N LEU A 53 22.05 14.37 -25.62
CA LEU A 53 23.06 15.40 -25.81
C LEU A 53 22.42 16.79 -25.82
N LEU A 54 22.80 17.68 -24.91
CA LEU A 54 22.39 19.09 -24.98
C LEU A 54 23.42 19.90 -25.80
N LYS A 55 22.98 20.54 -26.88
CA LYS A 55 23.78 21.48 -27.70
C LYS A 55 23.37 22.93 -27.44
N THR A 56 24.26 23.85 -27.82
CA THR A 56 24.07 25.30 -27.63
C THR A 56 23.27 25.91 -28.76
N GLU A 57 22.47 26.93 -28.46
CA GLU A 57 21.76 27.73 -29.45
C GLU A 57 22.74 28.75 -30.08
N THR A 58 23.43 28.38 -31.17
CA THR A 58 24.17 29.36 -32.00
C THR A 58 23.56 29.46 -33.40
N GLU A 59 23.49 30.69 -33.92
CA GLU A 59 22.58 31.20 -34.95
C GLU A 59 22.66 30.55 -36.36
N THR A 60 23.44 29.49 -36.58
CA THR A 60 23.61 28.88 -37.91
C THR A 60 23.24 27.40 -37.99
N ILE A 61 22.75 26.77 -36.91
CA ILE A 61 22.11 25.46 -37.00
C ILE A 61 20.76 25.53 -36.26
N LYS A 62 19.66 25.57 -37.03
CA LYS A 62 18.34 25.18 -36.52
C LYS A 62 18.41 23.69 -36.17
N GLY A 63 18.76 23.38 -34.93
CA GLY A 63 18.89 22.02 -34.41
C GLY A 63 20.15 21.85 -33.56
N HIS A 64 20.13 21.37 -32.31
CA HIS A 64 19.24 20.37 -31.72
C HIS A 64 19.13 20.62 -30.20
N SER A 65 17.91 20.91 -29.75
CA SER A 65 17.50 20.92 -28.34
C SER A 65 16.88 19.57 -27.98
N VAL A 66 16.98 19.13 -26.72
CA VAL A 66 16.31 17.91 -26.27
C VAL A 66 14.87 18.21 -25.91
N LEU A 67 13.94 17.38 -26.38
CA LEU A 67 12.53 17.46 -26.04
C LEU A 67 12.17 16.31 -25.09
N LEU A 68 11.63 16.63 -23.91
CA LEU A 68 11.08 15.66 -22.96
C LEU A 68 9.57 15.87 -22.88
N GLN A 69 8.80 14.88 -23.34
CA GLN A 69 7.35 14.91 -23.26
C GLN A 69 6.86 14.04 -22.11
N PHE A 70 5.91 14.49 -21.32
CA PHE A 70 5.31 13.72 -20.21
C PHE A 70 3.79 13.64 -20.39
N ASP A 71 3.23 12.46 -20.17
CA ASP A 71 1.78 12.23 -20.13
C ASP A 71 1.26 12.52 -18.71
N LEU A 72 0.36 13.49 -18.59
CA LEU A 72 -0.23 13.94 -17.34
C LEU A 72 -1.59 13.26 -17.05
N LYS A 73 -2.03 12.30 -17.88
CA LYS A 73 -3.29 11.56 -17.68
C LYS A 73 -3.29 10.64 -16.48
N SER A 74 -2.12 10.22 -16.00
CA SER A 74 -1.99 9.41 -14.79
C SER A 74 -2.25 10.21 -13.50
N LEU A 75 -2.28 11.55 -13.56
CA LEU A 75 -2.66 12.36 -12.41
C LEU A 75 -4.17 12.23 -12.13
N PRO A 76 -4.59 12.25 -10.84
CA PRO A 76 -6.00 12.22 -10.47
C PRO A 76 -6.80 13.29 -11.19
N GLU A 77 -8.03 12.98 -11.61
CA GLU A 77 -8.93 13.96 -12.22
C GLU A 77 -9.41 15.04 -11.22
N GLY A 78 -9.72 16.23 -11.72
CA GLY A 78 -10.31 17.31 -10.92
C GLY A 78 -9.37 17.97 -9.91
N LEU A 79 -8.05 17.80 -10.06
CA LEU A 79 -7.08 18.60 -9.30
C LEU A 79 -7.21 20.07 -9.67
N GLU A 80 -7.20 20.92 -8.66
CA GLU A 80 -7.17 22.38 -8.79
C GLU A 80 -5.73 22.88 -8.62
N ARG A 81 -5.44 24.11 -9.06
CA ARG A 81 -4.09 24.67 -8.93
C ARG A 81 -3.62 24.70 -7.47
N THR A 82 -4.53 24.95 -6.55
CA THR A 82 -4.29 24.97 -5.09
C THR A 82 -3.98 23.61 -4.50
N ASP A 83 -4.21 22.53 -5.26
CA ASP A 83 -3.83 21.18 -4.88
C ASP A 83 -2.36 20.89 -5.20
N PHE A 84 -1.80 21.49 -6.25
CA PHE A 84 -0.38 21.35 -6.59
C PHE A 84 0.50 22.05 -5.56
N SER A 85 1.33 21.30 -4.85
CA SER A 85 2.27 21.81 -3.85
C SER A 85 3.70 21.94 -4.37
N GLY A 86 4.07 21.20 -5.41
CA GLY A 86 5.41 21.25 -5.98
C GLY A 86 5.52 20.48 -7.30
N CYS A 87 6.48 20.87 -8.13
CA CYS A 87 6.84 20.14 -9.34
C CYS A 87 8.35 20.16 -9.49
N THR A 88 8.97 19.00 -9.68
CA THR A 88 10.42 18.88 -9.88
C THR A 88 10.72 18.09 -11.15
N LEU A 89 11.47 18.68 -12.07
CA LEU A 89 12.11 17.92 -13.16
C LEU A 89 13.51 17.52 -12.71
N SER A 90 13.74 16.21 -12.58
CA SER A 90 15.03 15.62 -12.19
C SER A 90 15.69 14.92 -13.36
N MET A 91 16.99 15.14 -13.55
CA MET A 91 17.78 14.52 -14.61
C MET A 91 19.19 14.21 -14.13
N ALA A 92 19.77 13.10 -14.58
CA ALA A 92 21.15 12.76 -14.29
C ALA A 92 22.08 13.15 -15.44
N ALA A 93 23.12 13.91 -15.12
CA ALA A 93 24.18 14.26 -16.05
C ALA A 93 25.39 13.34 -15.87
N LYS A 94 26.00 12.92 -16.99
CA LYS A 94 27.31 12.27 -16.99
C LYS A 94 28.38 13.35 -16.79
N ASP A 95 29.32 13.08 -15.90
CA ASP A 95 30.46 13.97 -15.63
C ASP A 95 31.17 14.41 -16.92
N GLY A 96 31.49 15.70 -16.99
CA GLY A 96 32.08 16.30 -18.19
C GLY A 96 32.73 17.66 -17.95
N THR A 97 34.07 17.66 -17.99
CA THR A 97 35.01 18.79 -18.24
C THR A 97 35.25 19.83 -17.13
N GLY A 98 34.58 19.79 -15.99
CA GLY A 98 34.89 20.71 -14.88
C GLY A 98 34.46 22.17 -15.10
N GLN A 99 33.71 22.46 -16.17
CA GLN A 99 33.16 23.80 -16.45
C GLN A 99 31.70 23.92 -16.01
N THR A 100 31.36 25.05 -15.41
CA THR A 100 29.98 25.43 -15.09
C THR A 100 29.21 25.75 -16.38
N CYS A 101 28.00 25.20 -16.53
CA CYS A 101 27.09 25.56 -17.62
C CYS A 101 25.68 25.83 -17.11
N ILE A 102 24.95 26.74 -17.75
CA ILE A 102 23.55 27.01 -17.43
C ILE A 102 22.65 26.24 -18.39
N ILE A 103 21.79 25.40 -17.83
CA ILE A 103 20.76 24.66 -18.55
C ILE A 103 19.47 25.47 -18.47
N LYS A 104 18.84 25.71 -19.62
CA LYS A 104 17.56 26.42 -19.71
C LYS A 104 16.42 25.46 -20.02
N LEU A 105 15.28 25.71 -19.38
CA LEU A 105 14.04 24.98 -19.53
C LEU A 105 12.96 25.87 -20.17
N GLU A 106 12.39 25.40 -21.27
CA GLU A 106 11.31 26.06 -22.02
C GLU A 106 10.12 25.09 -22.18
N ILE A 107 8.87 25.57 -22.12
CA ILE A 107 7.72 24.78 -22.59
C ILE A 107 7.71 24.82 -24.11
N ALA A 108 7.84 23.67 -24.75
CA ALA A 108 7.57 23.53 -26.17
C ALA A 108 6.07 23.29 -26.41
N GLY A 109 5.58 23.70 -27.59
CA GLY A 109 4.29 23.25 -28.09
C GLY A 109 4.28 21.74 -28.35
N ASN A 110 3.09 21.14 -28.44
CA ASN A 110 2.92 19.69 -28.58
C ASN A 110 3.43 19.12 -29.91
N ASN A 111 3.78 19.98 -30.87
CA ASN A 111 4.28 19.55 -32.17
C ASN A 111 5.81 19.49 -32.18
N LEU A 112 6.35 18.30 -31.96
CA LEU A 112 7.78 18.03 -31.88
C LEU A 112 8.51 18.23 -33.22
N ALA A 113 7.78 18.18 -34.34
CA ALA A 113 8.32 18.30 -35.68
C ALA A 113 8.44 19.75 -36.19
N LYS A 114 7.77 20.71 -35.55
CA LYS A 114 7.82 22.15 -35.90
C LYS A 114 7.68 23.00 -34.63
N PRO A 115 8.78 23.60 -34.13
CA PRO A 115 8.68 24.68 -33.16
C PRO A 115 7.73 25.75 -33.71
N GLU A 116 6.64 26.04 -33.03
CA GLU A 116 5.85 27.22 -33.35
C GLU A 116 6.74 28.46 -33.17
N ASN A 117 6.68 29.41 -34.10
CA ASN A 117 7.33 30.73 -33.97
C ASN A 117 6.62 31.59 -32.91
N LYS A 118 6.51 31.08 -31.69
CA LYS A 118 6.12 31.86 -30.51
C LYS A 118 7.39 32.23 -29.76
N THR A 119 7.37 33.40 -29.12
CA THR A 119 8.42 33.80 -28.18
C THR A 119 8.58 32.68 -27.14
N PRO A 120 9.81 32.17 -26.93
CA PRO A 120 10.07 31.10 -25.98
C PRO A 120 9.65 31.54 -24.57
N GLU A 121 8.77 30.76 -23.93
CA GLU A 121 8.42 30.95 -22.52
C GLU A 121 9.42 30.17 -21.68
N PHE A 122 10.45 30.89 -21.22
CA PHE A 122 11.44 30.38 -20.29
C PHE A 122 10.86 30.31 -18.88
N ILE A 123 11.08 29.18 -18.22
CA ILE A 123 10.44 28.89 -16.93
C ILE A 123 11.46 28.78 -15.82
N SER A 124 12.66 28.30 -16.14
CA SER A 124 13.72 28.11 -15.16
C SER A 124 15.08 27.93 -15.83
N ASP A 125 16.13 28.30 -15.12
CA ASP A 125 17.51 28.01 -15.44
C ASP A 125 18.22 27.34 -14.26
N PHE A 126 19.17 26.47 -14.57
CA PHE A 126 19.93 25.74 -13.56
C PHE A 126 21.42 25.77 -13.86
N GLU A 127 22.22 26.10 -12.84
CA GLU A 127 23.67 26.05 -12.90
C GLU A 127 24.19 24.65 -12.56
N LEU A 128 24.71 23.95 -13.58
CA LEU A 128 25.38 22.66 -13.40
C LEU A 128 26.88 22.89 -13.14
N SER A 129 27.32 22.57 -11.91
CA SER A 129 28.73 22.62 -11.51
C SER A 129 29.43 21.27 -11.63
N ALA A 130 30.76 21.28 -11.60
CA ALA A 130 31.64 20.11 -11.84
C ALA A 130 31.41 18.89 -10.93
N ASN A 131 30.70 19.03 -9.81
CA ASN A 131 30.52 17.98 -8.80
C ASN A 131 29.06 17.50 -8.68
N LYS A 132 28.14 17.97 -9.54
CA LYS A 132 26.73 17.59 -9.49
C LYS A 132 26.41 16.63 -10.64
N ASN A 133 26.02 15.41 -10.28
CA ASN A 133 25.52 14.40 -11.23
C ASN A 133 24.01 14.47 -11.43
N LEU A 134 23.30 15.32 -10.67
CA LEU A 134 21.85 15.51 -10.74
C LEU A 134 21.50 16.99 -10.95
N VAL A 135 20.52 17.21 -11.81
CA VAL A 135 19.91 18.49 -12.13
C VAL A 135 18.47 18.46 -11.66
N PHE A 136 18.08 19.47 -10.87
CA PHE A 136 16.73 19.64 -10.37
C PHE A 136 16.21 21.01 -10.78
N PHE A 137 15.11 21.03 -11.55
CA PHE A 137 14.31 22.23 -11.73
C PHE A 137 13.12 22.14 -10.79
N ASN A 138 13.07 23.01 -9.78
CA ASN A 138 11.97 23.08 -8.82
C ASN A 138 11.59 24.55 -8.64
N ASP A 139 10.56 24.98 -9.35
CA ASP A 139 10.09 26.36 -9.41
C ASP A 139 8.55 26.38 -9.44
N ASP A 140 7.94 27.38 -8.81
CA ASP A 140 6.51 27.65 -8.89
C ASP A 140 6.04 27.86 -10.34
N GLN A 141 6.89 28.41 -11.21
CA GLN A 141 6.61 28.55 -12.64
C GLN A 141 6.49 27.18 -13.32
N LEU A 142 7.32 26.20 -12.93
CA LEU A 142 7.20 24.83 -13.42
C LEU A 142 5.88 24.20 -12.97
N ALA A 143 5.49 24.40 -11.71
CA ALA A 143 4.20 23.91 -11.22
C ALA A 143 3.01 24.56 -11.95
N ASN A 144 3.09 25.86 -12.24
CA ASN A 144 2.07 26.58 -13.02
C ASN A 144 1.97 26.05 -14.46
N ALA A 145 3.11 25.80 -15.10
CA ALA A 145 3.20 25.24 -16.44
C ALA A 145 2.57 23.85 -16.52
N VAL A 146 2.97 22.95 -15.62
CA VAL A 146 2.46 21.59 -15.53
C VAL A 146 0.95 21.61 -15.27
N PHE A 147 0.47 22.44 -14.34
CA PHE A 147 -0.96 22.55 -14.05
C PHE A 147 -1.75 23.06 -15.26
N SER A 148 -1.26 24.10 -15.94
CA SER A 148 -1.91 24.67 -17.13
C SER A 148 -2.12 23.58 -18.20
N LYS A 149 -1.09 22.77 -18.45
CA LYS A 149 -1.15 21.64 -19.39
C LYS A 149 -2.01 20.48 -18.89
N TYR A 150 -1.94 20.16 -17.60
CA TYR A 150 -2.86 19.19 -16.99
C TYR A 150 -4.32 19.61 -17.13
N SER A 151 -4.65 20.90 -17.02
CA SER A 151 -6.05 21.36 -17.08
C SER A 151 -6.65 21.34 -18.49
N THR A 152 -5.82 21.17 -19.53
CA THR A 152 -6.22 21.30 -20.94
C THR A 152 -5.81 20.07 -21.76
N GLU A 153 -4.53 19.98 -22.10
CA GLU A 153 -3.97 19.06 -23.09
C GLU A 153 -3.57 17.70 -22.49
N LYS A 154 -3.41 17.63 -21.15
CA LYS A 154 -2.92 16.47 -20.39
C LYS A 154 -1.55 15.95 -20.85
N ILE A 155 -0.80 16.78 -21.56
CA ILE A 155 0.55 16.48 -22.05
C ILE A 155 1.37 17.75 -21.88
N ILE A 156 2.62 17.60 -21.43
CA ILE A 156 3.59 18.70 -21.38
C ILE A 156 4.87 18.30 -22.09
N THR A 157 5.44 19.22 -22.86
CA THR A 157 6.73 19.03 -23.51
C THR A 157 7.71 20.11 -23.06
N PHE A 158 8.85 19.68 -22.55
CA PHE A 158 9.95 20.55 -22.19
C PHE A 158 11.02 20.52 -23.26
N ARG A 159 11.50 21.71 -23.63
CA ARG A 159 12.74 21.88 -24.40
C ARG A 159 13.87 22.24 -23.47
N LEU A 160 14.97 21.50 -23.59
CA LEU A 160 16.19 21.66 -22.81
C LEU A 160 17.36 22.03 -23.72
N TYR A 161 18.17 22.98 -23.27
CA TYR A 161 19.37 23.43 -23.97
C TYR A 161 20.33 24.15 -23.04
N THR A 162 21.53 24.42 -23.54
CA THR A 162 22.62 25.12 -22.84
C THR A 162 22.90 26.46 -23.50
N ASN A 163 23.19 27.49 -22.69
CA ASN A 163 23.55 28.82 -23.18
C ASN A 163 25.07 29.02 -23.36
N SER A 164 25.90 28.04 -23.00
CA SER A 164 27.35 28.16 -22.99
C SER A 164 27.96 27.51 -24.21
N GLY A 165 28.34 28.34 -25.20
CA GLY A 165 29.01 27.93 -26.44
C GLY A 165 30.14 26.92 -26.16
N ASN A 166 29.99 25.68 -26.64
CA ASN A 166 30.95 24.55 -26.55
C ASN A 166 30.81 23.55 -25.39
N VAL A 167 29.79 23.61 -24.51
CA VAL A 167 29.63 22.59 -23.44
C VAL A 167 28.56 21.56 -23.80
N ASN A 168 28.96 20.50 -24.50
CA ASN A 168 28.11 19.34 -24.76
C ASN A 168 27.99 18.47 -23.50
N ARG A 169 26.82 18.44 -22.86
CA ARG A 169 26.54 17.57 -21.69
C ARG A 169 25.72 16.34 -22.12
N LYS A 170 26.09 15.17 -21.60
CA LYS A 170 25.35 13.91 -21.78
C LYS A 170 24.45 13.70 -20.57
N PHE A 171 23.14 13.53 -20.77
CA PHE A 171 22.19 13.14 -19.73
C PHE A 171 21.78 11.70 -19.93
N HIS A 172 21.60 10.94 -18.87
CA HIS A 172 21.12 9.56 -19.01
C HIS A 172 19.67 9.54 -19.52
N TYR A 173 19.33 8.51 -20.29
CA TYR A 173 17.97 8.29 -20.80
C TYR A 173 17.68 6.80 -20.98
N PHE A 174 16.41 6.43 -20.94
CA PHE A 174 15.98 5.04 -21.11
C PHE A 174 15.41 4.83 -22.51
N ASN A 175 16.00 3.91 -23.26
CA ASN A 175 15.48 3.51 -24.56
C ASN A 175 14.72 2.18 -24.44
N LYS A 176 13.43 2.21 -24.79
CA LYS A 176 12.53 1.06 -24.74
C LYS A 176 12.84 -0.01 -25.80
N ASP A 177 13.37 0.36 -26.95
CA ASP A 177 13.66 -0.57 -28.04
C ASP A 177 14.90 -1.42 -27.74
N THR A 178 15.84 -0.88 -26.97
CA THR A 178 17.04 -1.59 -26.49
C THR A 178 16.90 -2.11 -25.06
N GLY A 179 15.85 -1.71 -24.33
CA GLY A 179 15.66 -1.99 -22.91
C GLY A 179 16.75 -1.39 -22.01
N ALA A 180 17.59 -0.51 -22.55
CA ALA A 180 18.85 -0.16 -21.92
C ALA A 180 18.77 1.26 -21.35
N SER A 181 18.85 1.32 -20.02
CA SER A 181 19.65 2.31 -19.29
C SER A 181 20.56 1.46 -18.40
N VAL A 182 21.85 1.78 -18.28
CA VAL A 182 22.75 0.98 -17.41
C VAL A 182 22.23 0.99 -15.95
N ASN A 183 21.47 2.03 -15.57
CA ASN A 183 20.66 2.04 -14.36
C ASN A 183 19.42 2.97 -14.52
N PRO A 184 18.18 2.46 -14.42
CA PRO A 184 16.95 3.24 -14.59
C PRO A 184 16.79 4.39 -13.59
N SER A 185 17.50 4.37 -12.46
CA SER A 185 17.56 5.47 -11.48
C SER A 185 18.06 6.79 -12.07
N TYR A 186 18.78 6.75 -13.20
CA TYR A 186 19.28 7.94 -13.88
C TYR A 186 18.30 8.57 -14.88
N ASN A 187 17.14 7.94 -15.12
CA ASN A 187 16.19 8.42 -16.11
C ASN A 187 15.63 9.81 -15.74
N PRO A 188 15.46 10.72 -16.73
CA PRO A 188 14.73 11.96 -16.53
C PRO A 188 13.34 11.66 -15.97
N ARG A 189 12.88 12.46 -15.02
CA ARG A 189 11.58 12.26 -14.39
C ARG A 189 10.94 13.58 -13.98
N LEU A 190 9.64 13.68 -14.19
CA LEU A 190 8.81 14.76 -13.68
C LEU A 190 8.11 14.26 -12.42
N ILE A 191 8.42 14.88 -11.30
CA ILE A 191 7.84 14.59 -9.99
C ILE A 191 6.82 15.67 -9.69
N ILE A 192 5.60 15.26 -9.35
CA ILE A 192 4.51 16.19 -9.06
C ILE A 192 3.99 15.90 -7.66
N GLU A 193 4.02 16.92 -6.82
CA GLU A 193 3.49 16.89 -5.46
C GLU A 193 2.12 17.58 -5.42
N PHE A 194 1.11 16.90 -4.90
CA PHE A 194 -0.25 17.41 -4.86
C PHE A 194 -1.02 16.95 -3.61
N LYS A 195 -2.03 17.71 -3.22
CA LYS A 195 -2.95 17.32 -2.16
C LYS A 195 -3.88 16.21 -2.67
N PRO A 196 -3.95 15.05 -1.99
CA PRO A 196 -4.86 14.00 -2.40
C PRO A 196 -6.30 14.47 -2.31
N LYS A 197 -7.11 14.07 -3.30
CA LYS A 197 -8.56 14.12 -3.15
C LYS A 197 -9.00 13.07 -2.12
N PRO A 198 -10.14 13.27 -1.41
CA PRO A 198 -10.68 12.24 -0.54
C PRO A 198 -10.86 10.93 -1.31
N GLN A 199 -10.27 9.86 -0.78
CA GLN A 199 -10.33 8.53 -1.36
C GLN A 199 -11.79 8.13 -1.63
N GLY A 200 -12.07 7.54 -2.79
CA GLY A 200 -13.41 7.09 -3.16
C GLY A 200 -13.95 6.00 -2.21
N PHE A 201 -15.27 5.88 -2.12
CA PHE A 201 -15.94 4.93 -1.22
C PHE A 201 -15.48 3.48 -1.42
N TYR A 202 -15.46 3.00 -2.66
CA TYR A 202 -15.09 1.62 -2.95
C TYR A 202 -13.59 1.33 -2.79
N GLU A 203 -12.77 2.37 -2.94
CA GLU A 203 -11.33 2.27 -2.78
C GLU A 203 -10.97 2.21 -1.29
N SER A 204 -11.65 2.99 -0.44
CA SER A 204 -11.48 2.93 1.02
C SER A 204 -11.98 1.63 1.65
N MET A 205 -12.76 0.82 0.91
CA MET A 205 -13.22 -0.51 1.31
C MET A 205 -12.24 -1.65 0.99
N GLY A 206 -11.09 -1.34 0.38
CA GLY A 206 -10.15 -2.35 -0.11
C GLY A 206 -9.24 -2.96 0.97
N TRP A 207 -8.58 -4.03 0.57
CA TRP A 207 -7.36 -4.57 1.17
C TRP A 207 -6.48 -4.99 -0.01
N LEU A 208 -5.73 -4.02 -0.53
CA LEU A 208 -5.23 -4.04 -1.90
C LEU A 208 -3.90 -4.77 -2.06
N GLN A 209 -3.18 -4.97 -0.95
CA GLN A 209 -1.86 -5.56 -0.90
C GLN A 209 -1.57 -6.08 0.52
N HIS A 210 -0.42 -6.73 0.69
CA HIS A 210 0.03 -7.20 1.99
C HIS A 210 0.07 -6.03 3.00
N GLN A 211 -0.55 -6.21 4.17
CA GLN A 211 -0.70 -5.19 5.23
C GLN A 211 -1.48 -3.93 4.81
N HIS A 212 -2.46 -4.12 3.91
CA HIS A 212 -3.49 -3.17 3.49
C HIS A 212 -3.04 -2.04 2.56
N ASN A 213 -2.01 -1.27 2.93
CA ASN A 213 -1.61 -0.03 2.25
C ASN A 213 -0.08 0.04 2.01
N PRO A 214 0.41 1.00 1.20
CA PRO A 214 1.84 1.09 0.86
C PRO A 214 2.74 1.29 2.09
N GLU A 215 2.19 1.87 3.15
CA GLU A 215 2.86 2.10 4.42
C GLU A 215 2.87 0.85 5.34
N HIS A 216 2.17 -0.22 4.93
CA HIS A 216 1.99 -1.49 5.65
C HIS A 216 1.49 -1.33 7.09
N THR A 217 0.52 -0.44 7.29
CA THR A 217 -0.04 -0.15 8.62
C THR A 217 -0.81 -1.32 9.22
N GLY A 218 -1.29 -2.26 8.40
CA GLY A 218 -2.18 -3.34 8.82
C GLY A 218 -3.55 -2.87 9.31
N ARG A 219 -3.94 -1.62 8.98
CA ARG A 219 -5.13 -0.96 9.50
C ARG A 219 -6.13 -0.60 8.40
N GLN A 220 -7.37 -1.06 8.54
CA GLN A 220 -8.52 -0.62 7.74
C GLN A 220 -9.05 0.73 8.27
N PRO A 221 -9.48 1.73 7.45
CA PRO A 221 -9.91 3.03 7.95
C PRO A 221 -11.37 3.05 8.42
N TRP A 222 -12.12 1.96 8.25
CA TRP A 222 -13.54 1.85 8.61
C TRP A 222 -13.72 1.60 10.10
N VAL A 223 -14.43 2.51 10.76
CA VAL A 223 -14.73 2.48 12.20
C VAL A 223 -16.00 1.66 12.41
N PRO A 224 -15.99 0.59 13.22
CA PRO A 224 -17.24 -0.07 13.57
C PRO A 224 -18.05 0.83 14.52
N PHE A 225 -19.36 0.99 14.27
CA PHE A 225 -20.22 1.78 15.15
C PHE A 225 -20.27 1.23 16.58
N ARG A 226 -20.16 -0.10 16.70
CA ARG A 226 -20.00 -0.84 17.96
C ARG A 226 -18.93 -1.89 17.75
N ASN A 227 -18.13 -2.20 18.77
CA ASN A 227 -17.20 -3.31 18.68
C ASN A 227 -17.97 -4.64 18.53
N PRO A 228 -17.44 -5.62 17.79
CA PRO A 228 -18.01 -6.96 17.74
C PRO A 228 -17.94 -7.60 19.12
N ALA A 229 -18.99 -8.32 19.49
CA ALA A 229 -19.06 -9.08 20.73
C ALA A 229 -18.40 -10.45 20.59
N ASN A 230 -18.46 -11.04 19.39
CA ASN A 230 -17.90 -12.35 19.08
C ASN A 230 -17.65 -12.50 17.56
N PHE A 231 -17.14 -13.64 17.13
CA PHE A 231 -16.97 -14.03 15.72
C PHE A 231 -17.46 -15.46 15.50
N CYS A 232 -17.95 -15.74 14.30
CA CYS A 232 -18.19 -17.10 13.82
C CYS A 232 -17.44 -17.35 12.51
N LEU A 233 -17.09 -18.61 12.24
CA LEU A 233 -16.36 -19.01 11.04
C LEU A 233 -17.32 -19.51 9.96
N ASN A 234 -17.16 -18.99 8.75
CA ASN A 234 -17.62 -19.59 7.51
C ASN A 234 -16.43 -20.05 6.67
N THR A 235 -16.67 -21.00 5.77
CA THR A 235 -15.71 -21.40 4.74
C THR A 235 -16.29 -21.19 3.36
N ILE A 236 -15.44 -20.72 2.45
CA ILE A 236 -15.74 -20.61 1.03
C ILE A 236 -14.79 -21.54 0.30
N SER A 237 -15.31 -22.57 -0.35
CA SER A 237 -14.50 -23.45 -1.18
C SER A 237 -14.08 -22.72 -2.46
N LEU A 238 -12.83 -22.92 -2.86
CA LEU A 238 -12.33 -22.44 -4.13
C LEU A 238 -13.12 -23.12 -5.27
N PRO A 239 -13.62 -22.38 -6.27
CA PRO A 239 -14.34 -22.99 -7.37
C PRO A 239 -13.45 -23.95 -8.17
N GLN A 240 -14.05 -25.03 -8.69
CA GLN A 240 -13.34 -26.01 -9.52
C GLN A 240 -13.10 -25.48 -10.93
N ILE A 241 -12.01 -25.94 -11.55
CA ILE A 241 -11.74 -25.76 -12.99
C ILE A 241 -11.71 -27.16 -13.60
N ASP A 242 -12.53 -27.39 -14.63
CA ASP A 242 -12.65 -28.69 -15.31
C ASP A 242 -12.87 -29.88 -14.34
N GLY A 243 -13.63 -29.64 -13.26
CA GLY A 243 -13.91 -30.63 -12.21
C GLY A 243 -12.75 -30.90 -11.25
N ILE A 244 -11.65 -30.14 -11.34
CA ILE A 244 -10.45 -30.31 -10.51
C ILE A 244 -10.49 -29.31 -9.35
N ASN A 245 -10.20 -29.79 -8.14
CA ASN A 245 -9.98 -28.95 -6.98
C ASN A 245 -8.59 -28.30 -7.06
N GLY A 246 -8.54 -26.98 -6.94
CA GLY A 246 -7.29 -26.23 -6.86
C GLY A 246 -6.89 -25.91 -5.42
N GLY A 247 -5.74 -25.28 -5.28
CA GLY A 247 -5.29 -24.66 -4.04
C GLY A 247 -5.07 -23.16 -4.23
N ILE A 248 -5.28 -22.37 -3.19
CA ILE A 248 -5.00 -20.95 -3.20
C ILE A 248 -3.47 -20.75 -3.21
N ALA A 249 -2.97 -20.05 -4.23
CA ALA A 249 -1.54 -19.89 -4.45
C ALA A 249 -0.89 -18.90 -3.47
N ASP A 250 -1.59 -17.80 -3.16
CA ASP A 250 -1.20 -16.79 -2.17
C ASP A 250 -2.42 -16.02 -1.64
N TYR A 251 -2.22 -15.03 -0.76
CA TYR A 251 -3.32 -14.35 -0.05
C TYR A 251 -4.35 -13.69 -0.98
N PRO A 252 -5.65 -13.77 -0.65
CA PRO A 252 -6.69 -13.03 -1.37
C PRO A 252 -6.48 -11.52 -1.20
N LEU A 253 -7.18 -10.75 -2.01
CA LEU A 253 -7.26 -9.29 -1.94
C LEU A 253 -8.73 -8.88 -1.91
N ILE A 254 -9.02 -7.73 -1.31
CA ILE A 254 -10.36 -7.14 -1.34
C ILE A 254 -10.30 -5.88 -2.20
N TYR A 255 -11.08 -5.82 -3.27
CA TYR A 255 -11.16 -4.62 -4.10
C TYR A 255 -12.62 -4.35 -4.48
N ARG A 256 -13.06 -3.11 -4.27
CA ARG A 256 -14.44 -2.65 -4.55
C ARG A 256 -15.55 -3.54 -3.98
N GLY A 257 -15.28 -4.22 -2.85
CA GLY A 257 -16.24 -5.11 -2.19
C GLY A 257 -16.31 -6.53 -2.73
N ASN A 258 -15.35 -6.94 -3.57
CA ASN A 258 -15.19 -8.31 -4.07
C ASN A 258 -13.86 -8.90 -3.60
N LEU A 259 -13.77 -10.23 -3.57
CA LEU A 259 -12.54 -10.97 -3.35
C LEU A 259 -11.85 -11.21 -4.69
N TYR A 260 -10.52 -11.08 -4.70
CA TYR A 260 -9.67 -11.47 -5.82
C TYR A 260 -8.56 -12.38 -5.31
N LEU A 261 -8.26 -13.45 -6.01
CA LEU A 261 -7.22 -14.39 -5.59
C LEU A 261 -6.71 -15.22 -6.76
N VAL A 262 -5.51 -15.75 -6.60
CA VAL A 262 -4.90 -16.63 -7.58
C VAL A 262 -4.98 -18.07 -7.07
N GLY A 263 -5.66 -18.93 -7.83
CA GLY A 263 -5.74 -20.35 -7.57
C GLY A 263 -4.80 -21.15 -8.48
N LYS A 264 -4.16 -22.18 -7.93
CA LYS A 264 -3.31 -23.12 -8.63
C LYS A 264 -4.06 -24.42 -8.88
N PHE A 265 -4.11 -24.82 -10.14
CA PHE A 265 -4.78 -26.03 -10.62
C PHE A 265 -3.78 -26.82 -11.47
N ASN A 266 -3.33 -27.97 -10.97
CA ASN A 266 -2.21 -28.71 -11.55
C ASN A 266 -0.96 -27.82 -11.70
N ASN A 267 -0.55 -27.56 -12.94
CA ASN A 267 0.62 -26.74 -13.29
C ASN A 267 0.26 -25.32 -13.74
N GLU A 268 -1.03 -24.97 -13.76
CA GLU A 268 -1.54 -23.68 -14.22
C GLU A 268 -2.07 -22.84 -13.06
N ASN A 269 -2.03 -21.52 -13.23
CA ASN A 269 -2.60 -20.56 -12.29
C ASN A 269 -3.76 -19.81 -12.93
N TYR A 270 -4.75 -19.46 -12.12
CA TYR A 270 -5.97 -18.78 -12.54
C TYR A 270 -6.32 -17.65 -11.58
N LEU A 271 -6.70 -16.50 -12.12
CA LEU A 271 -7.23 -15.37 -11.38
C LEU A 271 -8.75 -15.53 -11.23
N PHE A 272 -9.22 -15.49 -9.99
CA PHE A 272 -10.63 -15.51 -9.63
C PHE A 272 -11.07 -14.14 -9.12
N SER A 273 -12.35 -13.80 -9.35
CA SER A 273 -13.06 -12.82 -8.52
C SER A 273 -14.36 -13.43 -8.07
N LEU A 274 -14.57 -13.30 -6.77
CA LEU A 274 -15.68 -13.86 -6.06
C LEU A 274 -16.40 -12.73 -5.32
N ASP A 275 -17.72 -12.84 -5.19
CA ASP A 275 -18.41 -12.09 -4.15
C ASP A 275 -18.02 -12.61 -2.75
N PHE A 276 -18.48 -11.94 -1.70
CA PHE A 276 -18.19 -12.35 -0.33
C PHE A 276 -18.90 -13.66 0.09
N LYS A 277 -19.75 -14.23 -0.76
CA LYS A 277 -20.37 -15.55 -0.57
C LYS A 277 -19.61 -16.66 -1.32
N GLY A 278 -18.61 -16.30 -2.13
CA GLY A 278 -17.84 -17.24 -2.94
C GLY A 278 -18.38 -17.48 -4.34
N ASN A 279 -19.41 -16.75 -4.76
CA ASN A 279 -19.93 -16.88 -6.12
C ASN A 279 -18.96 -16.23 -7.11
N ILE A 280 -18.68 -16.94 -8.19
CA ILE A 280 -17.86 -16.43 -9.30
C ILE A 280 -18.58 -15.23 -9.94
N LEU A 281 -17.91 -14.08 -9.99
CA LEU A 281 -18.43 -12.87 -10.63
C LEU A 281 -18.17 -12.83 -12.14
N TRP A 282 -17.12 -13.52 -12.58
CA TRP A 282 -16.59 -13.54 -13.94
C TRP A 282 -15.78 -14.83 -14.16
N PRO A 283 -15.74 -15.39 -15.39
CA PRO A 283 -15.04 -16.64 -15.65
C PRO A 283 -13.57 -16.58 -15.18
N PRO A 284 -13.01 -17.65 -14.57
CA PRO A 284 -11.60 -17.65 -14.15
C PRO A 284 -10.65 -17.35 -15.31
N CYS A 285 -9.76 -16.39 -15.12
CA CYS A 285 -8.82 -15.93 -16.13
C CYS A 285 -7.49 -16.69 -15.99
N ALA A 286 -7.00 -17.32 -17.07
CA ALA A 286 -5.71 -18.01 -17.04
C ALA A 286 -4.55 -17.02 -16.84
N VAL A 287 -3.73 -17.25 -15.83
CA VAL A 287 -2.49 -16.50 -15.53
C VAL A 287 -1.28 -17.21 -16.15
N GLY A 288 -1.37 -18.53 -16.33
CA GLY A 288 -0.34 -19.37 -16.95
C GLY A 288 0.45 -20.21 -15.94
N ALA A 289 1.40 -20.98 -16.48
CA ALA A 289 2.20 -21.92 -15.70
C ALA A 289 3.29 -21.25 -14.88
N GLY A 290 3.65 -21.90 -13.77
CA GLY A 290 4.74 -21.47 -12.89
C GLY A 290 4.32 -21.39 -11.43
N LYS A 291 5.26 -20.97 -10.59
CA LYS A 291 5.02 -20.69 -9.19
C LYS A 291 4.64 -19.22 -9.05
N ILE A 292 3.45 -18.95 -8.50
CA ILE A 292 3.12 -17.61 -8.01
C ILE A 292 4.13 -17.26 -6.93
N GLN A 293 4.83 -16.16 -7.16
CA GLN A 293 5.77 -15.61 -6.21
C GLN A 293 5.06 -14.49 -5.48
N ARG A 294 4.74 -14.76 -4.20
CA ARG A 294 4.38 -13.75 -3.22
C ARG A 294 3.02 -13.12 -3.48
N SER A 295 2.58 -12.29 -2.54
CA SER A 295 1.22 -11.78 -2.50
C SER A 295 0.95 -10.90 -3.74
N PRO A 296 -0.17 -11.13 -4.49
CA PRO A 296 -0.57 -10.19 -5.53
C PRO A 296 -0.87 -8.82 -4.94
N ALA A 297 -0.94 -7.79 -5.80
CA ALA A 297 -1.34 -6.46 -5.38
C ALA A 297 -2.24 -5.80 -6.43
N ILE A 298 -3.19 -4.95 -6.01
CA ILE A 298 -4.14 -4.25 -6.88
C ILE A 298 -3.96 -2.73 -6.75
N SER A 299 -3.81 -2.02 -7.86
CA SER A 299 -3.81 -0.55 -7.86
C SER A 299 -5.21 0.03 -7.59
N SER A 300 -5.28 1.29 -7.16
CA SER A 300 -6.55 2.02 -6.99
C SER A 300 -7.40 2.02 -8.27
N ASP A 301 -6.76 2.04 -9.44
CA ASP A 301 -7.40 2.01 -10.76
C ASP A 301 -7.93 0.64 -11.19
N GLY A 302 -7.58 -0.42 -10.45
CA GLY A 302 -8.05 -1.78 -10.70
C GLY A 302 -7.13 -2.58 -11.61
N ILE A 303 -5.82 -2.31 -11.59
CA ILE A 303 -4.82 -3.15 -12.24
C ILE A 303 -4.28 -4.13 -11.19
N ILE A 304 -4.41 -5.43 -11.41
CA ILE A 304 -3.81 -6.45 -10.56
C ILE A 304 -2.45 -6.85 -11.12
N TYR A 305 -1.45 -6.88 -10.25
CA TYR A 305 -0.08 -7.29 -10.57
C TYR A 305 0.20 -8.64 -9.92
N ILE A 306 0.73 -9.56 -10.73
CA ILE A 306 1.06 -10.92 -10.31
C ILE A 306 2.49 -11.19 -10.79
N VAL A 307 3.31 -11.75 -9.89
CA VAL A 307 4.64 -12.25 -10.25
C VAL A 307 4.66 -13.76 -10.28
N THR A 308 5.25 -14.29 -11.34
CA THR A 308 5.25 -15.71 -11.67
C THR A 308 6.68 -16.12 -12.02
N GLU A 309 7.19 -17.13 -11.31
CA GLU A 309 8.48 -17.76 -11.62
C GLU A 309 8.23 -19.09 -12.33
N ASN A 310 8.83 -19.28 -13.50
CA ASN A 310 8.97 -20.58 -14.12
C ASN A 310 10.45 -20.95 -14.30
N GLN A 311 10.74 -22.18 -14.75
CA GLN A 311 12.12 -22.70 -14.87
C GLN A 311 13.05 -21.83 -15.73
N THR A 312 12.49 -20.96 -16.57
CA THR A 312 13.26 -20.18 -17.54
C THR A 312 13.20 -18.67 -17.30
N ALA A 313 12.29 -18.15 -16.47
CA ALA A 313 12.08 -16.71 -16.29
C ALA A 313 11.24 -16.38 -15.04
N ASN A 314 11.48 -15.20 -14.48
CA ASN A 314 10.46 -14.48 -13.72
C ASN A 314 9.78 -13.49 -14.65
N HIS A 315 8.48 -13.34 -14.48
CA HIS A 315 7.71 -12.31 -15.17
C HIS A 315 6.76 -11.64 -14.19
N ILE A 316 6.61 -10.33 -14.37
CA ILE A 316 5.56 -9.54 -13.72
C ILE A 316 4.53 -9.28 -14.80
N ALA A 317 3.28 -9.66 -14.54
CA ALA A 317 2.16 -9.41 -15.43
C ALA A 317 1.15 -8.48 -14.76
N ALA A 318 0.64 -7.53 -15.53
CA ALA A 318 -0.43 -6.61 -15.14
C ALA A 318 -1.73 -6.99 -15.86
N TYR A 319 -2.83 -7.08 -15.11
CA TYR A 319 -4.16 -7.39 -15.65
C TYR A 319 -5.14 -6.27 -15.29
N ASP A 320 -5.83 -5.71 -16.29
CA ASP A 320 -6.88 -4.69 -16.09
C ASP A 320 -8.18 -5.35 -15.67
N LEU A 321 -8.63 -5.17 -14.42
CA LEU A 321 -9.91 -5.72 -14.01
C LEU A 321 -11.08 -5.19 -14.87
N LYS A 322 -11.03 -3.97 -15.40
CA LYS A 322 -12.11 -3.42 -16.25
C LYS A 322 -12.21 -4.09 -17.62
N GLN A 323 -11.09 -4.51 -18.20
CA GLN A 323 -11.07 -5.22 -19.47
C GLN A 323 -11.34 -6.70 -19.25
N SER A 324 -10.71 -7.26 -18.23
CA SER A 324 -10.80 -8.67 -17.94
C SER A 324 -12.23 -9.04 -17.48
N GLU A 325 -12.98 -8.14 -16.80
CA GLU A 325 -14.43 -8.26 -16.53
C GLU A 325 -15.29 -8.49 -17.80
N LYS A 326 -14.83 -8.01 -18.96
CA LYS A 326 -15.58 -8.08 -20.23
C LYS A 326 -15.21 -9.30 -21.09
N SER A 327 -13.99 -9.82 -20.96
CA SER A 327 -13.54 -10.98 -21.72
C SER A 327 -12.34 -11.66 -21.05
N CYS A 328 -12.58 -12.69 -20.23
CA CYS A 328 -11.57 -13.69 -19.87
C CYS A 328 -11.35 -14.68 -21.02
N GLN A 329 -11.11 -14.18 -22.23
CA GLN A 329 -10.76 -15.04 -23.36
C GLN A 329 -9.29 -15.46 -23.19
N PRO A 330 -8.92 -16.74 -23.46
CA PRO A 330 -7.56 -17.27 -23.26
C PRO A 330 -6.46 -16.63 -24.15
N GLN A 331 -6.76 -15.52 -24.82
CA GLN A 331 -5.86 -14.72 -25.66
C GLN A 331 -5.96 -13.21 -25.44
N THR A 332 -6.68 -12.72 -24.41
CA THR A 332 -6.62 -11.28 -24.10
C THR A 332 -5.21 -10.93 -23.65
N GLU A 333 -4.49 -10.23 -24.52
CA GLU A 333 -3.15 -9.69 -24.28
C GLU A 333 -3.11 -8.98 -22.92
N HIS A 334 -2.13 -9.30 -22.08
CA HIS A 334 -1.85 -8.57 -20.85
C HIS A 334 -1.75 -7.07 -21.16
N LEU A 335 -2.23 -6.18 -20.28
CA LEU A 335 -2.08 -4.72 -20.45
C LEU A 335 -0.62 -4.35 -20.70
N SER A 336 0.25 -4.99 -19.94
CA SER A 336 1.69 -4.90 -20.03
C SER A 336 2.28 -6.11 -19.31
N THR A 337 3.36 -6.64 -19.87
CA THR A 337 4.29 -7.54 -19.18
C THR A 337 5.57 -6.75 -18.90
N TYR A 338 6.27 -7.09 -17.83
CA TYR A 338 7.66 -6.65 -17.69
C TYR A 338 8.64 -7.82 -17.68
N PRO A 339 9.68 -7.72 -18.52
CA PRO A 339 9.83 -6.77 -19.63
C PRO A 339 8.73 -6.88 -20.69
N LEU A 340 8.39 -5.75 -21.32
CA LEU A 340 7.33 -5.61 -22.35
C LEU A 340 7.49 -6.58 -23.54
N LYS A 341 8.66 -7.22 -23.67
CA LYS A 341 8.99 -8.26 -24.67
C LYS A 341 10.00 -9.35 -24.19
N HIS A 342 10.50 -9.28 -22.94
CA HIS A 342 11.63 -10.10 -22.44
C HIS A 342 11.40 -10.55 -20.98
N LYS A 343 12.40 -11.17 -20.34
CA LYS A 343 12.35 -11.75 -18.98
C LYS A 343 12.90 -10.77 -17.95
N LEU A 344 12.39 -10.78 -16.70
CA LEU A 344 13.05 -10.06 -15.61
C LEU A 344 14.50 -10.54 -15.52
N ASP A 345 15.47 -9.62 -15.42
CA ASP A 345 16.90 -9.94 -15.33
C ASP A 345 17.32 -10.58 -13.99
N GLY A 346 16.36 -11.05 -13.18
CA GLY A 346 16.60 -11.62 -11.86
C GLY A 346 15.40 -12.36 -11.27
N LYS A 347 15.62 -13.01 -10.13
CA LYS A 347 14.58 -13.67 -9.31
C LYS A 347 14.08 -12.75 -8.22
N LEU A 348 12.83 -12.91 -7.80
CA LEU A 348 12.35 -12.19 -6.61
C LEU A 348 13.17 -12.62 -5.39
N SER A 349 13.61 -11.64 -4.60
CA SER A 349 14.27 -11.93 -3.32
C SER A 349 13.31 -12.70 -2.38
N ALA A 350 13.84 -13.59 -1.56
CA ALA A 350 13.05 -14.59 -0.84
C ALA A 350 12.09 -14.03 0.25
N TYR A 351 12.05 -12.72 0.52
CA TYR A 351 11.22 -12.11 1.59
C TYR A 351 10.50 -10.83 1.16
N THR A 352 10.41 -10.58 -0.15
CA THR A 352 9.78 -9.39 -0.71
C THR A 352 8.39 -9.74 -1.26
N ASP A 353 7.34 -9.05 -0.82
CA ASP A 353 6.04 -9.00 -1.49
C ASP A 353 6.00 -7.79 -2.45
N LEU A 354 5.08 -7.80 -3.42
CA LEU A 354 4.81 -6.62 -4.25
C LEU A 354 4.25 -5.50 -3.36
N THR A 355 4.79 -4.29 -3.53
CA THR A 355 4.22 -3.08 -2.92
C THR A 355 3.85 -2.07 -3.99
N ILE A 356 2.59 -1.64 -3.97
CA ILE A 356 2.08 -0.57 -4.83
C ILE A 356 2.05 0.71 -3.99
N GLY A 357 2.73 1.75 -4.47
CA GLY A 357 2.73 3.09 -3.90
C GLY A 357 1.41 3.83 -4.12
N ASN A 358 1.24 4.96 -3.43
CA ASN A 358 0.04 5.79 -3.53
C ASN A 358 -0.19 6.38 -4.94
N ASP A 359 0.84 6.41 -5.79
CA ASP A 359 0.80 6.84 -7.19
C ASP A 359 0.66 5.69 -8.19
N GLY A 360 0.49 4.45 -7.70
CA GLY A 360 0.42 3.25 -8.53
C GLY A 360 1.77 2.68 -8.95
N SER A 361 2.90 3.32 -8.58
CA SER A 361 4.24 2.76 -8.80
C SER A 361 4.41 1.45 -8.02
N ILE A 362 5.21 0.53 -8.53
CA ILE A 362 5.38 -0.82 -8.00
C ILE A 362 6.81 -1.00 -7.54
N PHE A 363 7.00 -1.57 -6.35
CA PHE A 363 8.30 -1.81 -5.73
C PHE A 363 8.46 -3.27 -5.33
N LEU A 364 9.66 -3.80 -5.54
CA LEU A 364 10.05 -5.17 -5.21
C LEU A 364 11.58 -5.32 -5.20
N ALA A 365 12.08 -6.38 -4.59
CA ALA A 365 13.50 -6.71 -4.60
C ALA A 365 13.83 -7.87 -5.56
N LEU A 366 14.90 -7.73 -6.35
CA LEU A 366 15.39 -8.75 -7.27
C LEU A 366 16.81 -9.19 -6.93
N ASP A 367 17.05 -10.50 -6.99
CA ASP A 367 18.37 -11.13 -7.09
C ASP A 367 18.77 -11.22 -8.57
N GLU A 368 19.74 -10.40 -8.95
CA GLU A 368 20.29 -10.31 -10.30
C GLU A 368 21.76 -10.71 -10.25
N SER A 369 22.09 -11.85 -10.85
CA SER A 369 23.46 -12.35 -10.95
C SER A 369 24.20 -12.43 -9.60
N ASP A 370 23.52 -12.92 -8.55
CA ASP A 370 24.03 -13.04 -7.17
C ASP A 370 24.09 -11.70 -6.41
N ASP A 371 23.58 -10.60 -6.96
CA ASP A 371 23.47 -9.30 -6.29
C ASP A 371 21.99 -8.93 -6.06
N ASN A 372 21.64 -8.53 -4.84
CA ASN A 372 20.28 -8.15 -4.49
C ASN A 372 20.03 -6.64 -4.64
N TYR A 373 19.04 -6.25 -5.44
CA TYR A 373 18.66 -4.86 -5.73
C TYR A 373 17.20 -4.59 -5.37
N ILE A 374 16.90 -3.32 -5.09
CA ILE A 374 15.52 -2.82 -5.02
C ILE A 374 15.18 -2.15 -6.34
N TYR A 375 14.03 -2.53 -6.90
CA TYR A 375 13.50 -2.00 -8.14
C TYR A 375 12.20 -1.23 -7.92
N GLY A 376 11.97 -0.24 -8.79
CA GLY A 376 10.72 0.50 -8.88
C GLY A 376 10.27 0.64 -10.33
N PHE A 377 8.98 0.41 -10.56
CA PHE A 377 8.34 0.43 -11.86
C PHE A 377 7.13 1.37 -11.84
N THR A 378 6.92 2.11 -12.91
CA THR A 378 5.67 2.85 -13.13
C THR A 378 4.50 1.87 -13.30
N PRO A 379 3.23 2.33 -13.25
CA PRO A 379 2.06 1.45 -13.42
C PRO A 379 2.04 0.65 -14.74
N ASN A 380 2.65 1.18 -15.82
CA ASN A 380 2.79 0.48 -17.09
C ASN A 380 4.02 -0.48 -17.13
N LEU A 381 4.61 -0.74 -15.96
CA LEU A 381 5.78 -1.57 -15.73
C LEU A 381 7.09 -1.07 -16.37
N GLN A 382 7.27 0.23 -16.58
CA GLN A 382 8.57 0.78 -16.99
C GLN A 382 9.48 0.98 -15.77
N PRO A 383 10.72 0.47 -15.78
CA PRO A 383 11.63 0.62 -14.65
C PRO A 383 12.10 2.07 -14.54
N PHE A 384 11.98 2.66 -13.34
CA PHE A 384 12.51 3.99 -13.02
C PHE A 384 13.52 3.99 -11.87
N LEU A 385 13.66 2.87 -11.18
CA LEU A 385 14.53 2.73 -10.02
C LEU A 385 15.22 1.36 -10.04
N LYS A 386 16.54 1.39 -9.81
CA LYS A 386 17.39 0.27 -9.43
C LYS A 386 18.40 0.79 -8.41
N ALA A 387 18.25 0.36 -7.16
CA ALA A 387 19.09 0.74 -6.03
C ALA A 387 19.77 -0.49 -5.43
N GLY A 388 21.01 -0.32 -4.96
CA GLY A 388 21.86 -1.41 -4.49
C GLY A 388 23.16 -1.55 -5.29
N PRO A 389 23.88 -2.68 -5.13
CA PRO A 389 23.43 -3.89 -4.42
C PRO A 389 23.37 -3.70 -2.89
N PHE A 390 22.43 -4.40 -2.24
CA PHE A 390 22.25 -4.37 -0.78
C PHE A 390 22.56 -5.70 -0.09
N GLY A 391 22.95 -6.71 -0.85
CA GLY A 391 23.35 -8.02 -0.36
C GLY A 391 23.74 -8.92 -1.54
N LYS A 392 24.20 -10.14 -1.25
CA LYS A 392 24.58 -11.14 -2.24
C LYS A 392 23.94 -12.51 -1.99
N GLY A 393 23.70 -13.25 -3.07
CA GLY A 393 23.14 -14.60 -3.02
C GLY A 393 21.90 -14.71 -2.14
N GLU A 394 21.99 -15.53 -1.09
CA GLU A 394 20.87 -15.78 -0.17
C GLU A 394 20.55 -14.61 0.79
N ASP A 395 21.28 -13.50 0.70
CA ASP A 395 20.97 -12.29 1.44
C ASP A 395 19.54 -11.83 1.16
N LYS A 396 18.83 -11.52 2.24
CA LYS A 396 17.40 -11.22 2.20
C LYS A 396 17.19 -9.71 2.19
N ILE A 397 16.26 -9.24 1.36
CA ILE A 397 15.70 -7.88 1.47
C ILE A 397 14.24 -8.04 1.92
N SER A 398 13.81 -7.23 2.89
CA SER A 398 12.41 -7.21 3.32
C SER A 398 11.46 -6.81 2.19
N THR A 399 10.15 -6.90 2.42
CA THR A 399 9.19 -6.17 1.59
C THR A 399 9.47 -4.66 1.68
N ILE A 400 9.32 -3.96 0.57
CA ILE A 400 9.60 -2.52 0.46
C ILE A 400 8.39 -1.76 1.00
N THR A 401 8.58 -0.82 1.91
CA THR A 401 7.53 0.06 2.41
C THR A 401 7.63 1.43 1.77
N VAL A 402 6.51 2.06 1.43
CA VAL A 402 6.48 3.42 0.89
C VAL A 402 6.04 4.39 1.98
N SER A 403 6.63 5.58 2.03
CA SER A 403 6.19 6.65 2.92
C SER A 403 4.80 7.15 2.55
N ARG A 404 4.13 7.77 3.52
CA ARG A 404 2.74 8.24 3.34
C ARG A 404 2.57 9.28 2.23
N ASP A 405 3.61 10.05 1.95
CA ASP A 405 3.67 11.03 0.85
C ASP A 405 4.09 10.43 -0.50
N GLY A 406 4.42 9.13 -0.55
CA GLY A 406 4.89 8.45 -1.76
C GLY A 406 6.32 8.81 -2.18
N ARG A 407 7.04 9.62 -1.40
CA ARG A 407 8.36 10.15 -1.81
C ARG A 407 9.51 9.21 -1.50
N LYS A 408 9.45 8.50 -0.39
CA LYS A 408 10.52 7.64 0.12
C LYS A 408 10.08 6.20 0.15
N ILE A 409 11.05 5.30 -0.04
CA ILE A 409 10.88 3.88 0.22
C ILE A 409 11.87 3.40 1.25
N PHE A 410 11.48 2.34 1.95
CA PHE A 410 12.19 1.77 3.08
C PHE A 410 12.28 0.26 2.94
N ALA A 411 13.42 -0.32 3.29
CA ALA A 411 13.56 -1.77 3.39
C ALA A 411 14.61 -2.12 4.45
N GLN A 412 14.43 -3.26 5.11
CA GLN A 412 15.49 -3.88 5.90
C GLN A 412 16.35 -4.74 4.98
N VAL A 413 17.67 -4.64 5.17
CA VAL A 413 18.72 -5.29 4.38
C VAL A 413 19.72 -5.94 5.33
N PRO A 414 20.61 -6.85 4.88
CA PRO A 414 21.55 -7.54 5.76
C PRO A 414 22.42 -6.59 6.60
N THR A 415 22.73 -5.41 6.09
CA THR A 415 23.58 -4.40 6.76
C THR A 415 22.82 -3.41 7.65
N GLY A 416 21.49 -3.56 7.82
CA GLY A 416 20.65 -2.65 8.59
C GLY A 416 19.36 -2.30 7.84
N ALA A 417 19.13 -1.02 7.57
CA ALA A 417 18.02 -0.57 6.72
C ALA A 417 18.50 0.40 5.66
N VAL A 418 17.69 0.56 4.62
CA VAL A 418 17.89 1.53 3.55
C VAL A 418 16.69 2.43 3.43
N VAL A 419 16.97 3.70 3.19
CA VAL A 419 15.99 4.72 2.82
C VAL A 419 16.39 5.26 1.47
N ILE A 420 15.45 5.27 0.53
CA ILE A 420 15.68 5.77 -0.81
C ILE A 420 14.63 6.84 -1.09
N ASP A 421 15.08 8.05 -1.42
CA ASP A 421 14.20 9.08 -1.95
C ASP A 421 13.97 8.81 -3.44
N ILE A 422 12.74 8.58 -3.87
CA ILE A 422 12.40 8.29 -5.27
C ILE A 422 12.75 9.48 -6.18
N THR A 423 12.75 10.70 -5.62
CA THR A 423 13.12 11.93 -6.33
C THR A 423 14.62 12.03 -6.57
N ASN A 424 15.41 11.39 -5.71
CA ASN A 424 16.86 11.31 -5.78
C ASN A 424 17.36 9.90 -5.39
N PRO A 425 17.16 8.90 -6.27
CA PRO A 425 17.45 7.51 -5.96
C PRO A 425 18.97 7.20 -5.88
N LEU A 426 19.83 8.17 -6.19
CA LEU A 426 21.28 8.05 -6.06
C LEU A 426 21.76 8.33 -4.62
N GLU A 427 21.04 9.17 -3.88
CA GLU A 427 21.32 9.48 -2.49
C GLU A 427 20.64 8.46 -1.56
N GLN A 428 21.03 7.20 -1.72
CA GLN A 428 20.56 6.10 -0.89
C GLN A 428 21.16 6.26 0.52
N GLN A 429 20.31 6.35 1.53
CA GLN A 429 20.74 6.41 2.90
C GLN A 429 20.73 5.02 3.53
N LYS A 430 21.89 4.57 4.01
CA LYS A 430 22.00 3.37 4.85
C LYS A 430 21.87 3.76 6.32
N ILE A 431 20.93 3.12 7.01
CA ILE A 431 20.73 3.26 8.45
C ILE A 431 21.38 2.07 9.13
N ASP A 432 22.39 2.36 9.93
CA ASP A 432 23.04 1.38 10.78
C ASP A 432 22.15 1.13 12.02
N ILE A 433 21.33 0.09 11.96
CA ILE A 433 20.48 -0.34 13.08
C ILE A 433 21.34 -0.97 14.21
N ASN A 434 22.57 -1.40 13.90
CA ASN A 434 23.45 -2.11 14.82
C ASN A 434 24.22 -1.19 15.79
N LYS A 435 24.57 0.03 15.36
CA LYS A 435 25.39 0.98 16.14
C LYS A 435 24.90 1.26 17.56
N LYS A 436 23.61 1.08 17.85
CA LYS A 436 23.03 1.28 19.18
C LYS A 436 22.75 0.01 19.97
N LEU A 437 22.90 -1.16 19.35
CA LEU A 437 22.66 -2.46 19.98
C LEU A 437 23.93 -3.08 20.57
N VAL A 438 25.10 -2.68 20.06
CA VAL A 438 26.37 -3.37 20.37
C VAL A 438 27.38 -2.39 20.98
N ASN A 439 27.65 -2.53 22.27
CA ASN A 439 28.88 -2.01 22.91
C ASN A 439 30.11 -2.91 22.59
N SER A 440 30.03 -3.75 21.56
CA SER A 440 31.08 -4.71 21.16
C SER A 440 31.31 -4.62 19.64
N PRO A 441 32.55 -4.44 19.16
CA PRO A 441 32.82 -4.14 17.74
C PRO A 441 32.65 -5.29 16.74
N GLU A 442 32.27 -6.51 17.13
CA GLU A 442 32.61 -7.72 16.36
C GLU A 442 31.46 -8.54 15.74
N ALA A 443 30.22 -8.04 15.64
CA ALA A 443 29.17 -8.80 14.93
C ALA A 443 28.31 -7.91 14.02
N LEU A 444 28.72 -7.80 12.75
CA LEU A 444 27.78 -7.50 11.66
C LEU A 444 26.84 -8.70 11.54
N ARG A 445 25.62 -8.56 12.05
CA ARG A 445 24.60 -9.61 12.05
C ARG A 445 24.00 -9.73 10.65
N SER A 446 24.09 -10.89 10.02
CA SER A 446 23.19 -11.22 8.91
C SER A 446 21.83 -11.58 9.49
N PHE A 447 20.84 -10.72 9.31
CA PHE A 447 19.49 -10.99 9.79
C PHE A 447 18.86 -12.11 8.94
N GLU A 448 18.41 -13.18 9.59
CA GLU A 448 17.77 -14.29 8.91
C GLU A 448 16.27 -14.06 8.67
N TYR A 449 15.61 -13.21 9.46
CA TYR A 449 14.16 -12.94 9.35
C TYR A 449 13.84 -11.48 9.63
N TYR A 450 13.11 -10.87 8.70
CA TYR A 450 12.59 -9.51 8.80
C TYR A 450 11.07 -9.54 8.81
N HIS A 451 10.46 -8.67 9.62
CA HIS A 451 9.10 -8.24 9.34
C HIS A 451 9.11 -7.18 8.24
N VAL A 452 7.94 -6.96 7.62
CA VAL A 452 7.76 -5.83 6.71
C VAL A 452 7.86 -4.54 7.53
N PRO A 453 8.68 -3.55 7.12
CA PRO A 453 8.74 -2.26 7.80
C PRO A 453 7.38 -1.55 7.78
N VAL A 454 7.18 -0.61 8.70
CA VAL A 454 5.95 0.18 8.80
C VAL A 454 6.29 1.66 8.74
N ALA A 455 5.70 2.37 7.78
CA ALA A 455 5.80 3.83 7.69
C ALA A 455 4.60 4.46 8.39
N GLY A 456 4.83 5.33 9.36
CA GLY A 456 3.74 5.93 10.12
C GLY A 456 3.38 7.32 9.64
N PRO A 457 2.22 7.82 10.08
CA PRO A 457 1.61 9.03 9.55
C PRO A 457 2.36 10.32 9.91
N GLY A 458 3.20 10.30 10.94
CA GLY A 458 3.84 11.47 11.50
C GLY A 458 5.30 11.64 11.08
N GLY A 459 5.56 12.45 10.04
CA GLY A 459 6.92 12.86 9.67
C GLY A 459 7.77 11.74 9.07
N ASN A 460 7.13 10.75 8.44
CA ASN A 460 7.80 9.62 7.79
C ASN A 460 8.77 8.88 8.72
N VAL A 461 8.45 8.80 10.01
CA VAL A 461 9.13 7.86 10.91
C VAL A 461 8.91 6.44 10.36
N MET A 462 9.84 5.54 10.64
CA MET A 462 9.91 4.17 10.13
C MET A 462 10.05 3.22 11.31
N ILE A 463 9.30 2.12 11.28
CA ILE A 463 9.43 1.04 12.25
C ILE A 463 10.04 -0.17 11.57
N PHE A 464 11.10 -0.70 12.16
CA PHE A 464 11.70 -1.97 11.80
C PHE A 464 11.53 -2.95 12.95
N SER A 465 11.43 -4.23 12.64
CA SER A 465 11.39 -5.26 13.66
C SER A 465 11.91 -6.57 13.11
N ASP A 466 12.65 -7.29 13.94
CA ASP A 466 13.22 -8.58 13.61
C ASP A 466 13.27 -9.52 14.81
N PHE A 467 13.60 -10.77 14.50
CA PHE A 467 13.77 -11.82 15.47
C PHE A 467 14.79 -12.85 14.96
N PRO A 468 16.10 -12.63 15.16
CA PRO A 468 17.13 -13.58 14.75
C PRO A 468 16.94 -14.93 15.50
N PRO A 469 16.62 -16.04 14.79
CA PRO A 469 16.28 -17.32 15.43
C PRO A 469 17.40 -17.86 16.32
N ASN A 470 18.65 -17.71 15.88
CA ASN A 470 19.84 -18.27 16.54
C ASN A 470 20.26 -17.49 17.80
N GLU A 471 19.75 -16.27 18.00
CA GLU A 471 20.14 -15.43 19.14
C GLU A 471 19.14 -15.44 20.28
N HIS A 472 17.99 -16.06 20.07
CA HIS A 472 16.85 -15.97 20.99
C HIS A 472 16.39 -14.55 21.33
N LYS A 473 16.56 -13.60 20.40
CA LYS A 473 16.22 -12.20 20.61
C LYS A 473 15.13 -11.72 19.67
N SER A 474 14.45 -10.67 20.07
CA SER A 474 13.53 -9.93 19.21
C SER A 474 13.66 -8.44 19.45
N ASN A 475 13.45 -7.65 18.41
CA ASN A 475 13.63 -6.22 18.45
C ASN A 475 12.58 -5.47 17.66
N VAL A 476 12.28 -4.25 18.12
CA VAL A 476 11.50 -3.24 17.40
C VAL A 476 12.23 -1.91 17.53
N TRP A 477 12.34 -1.14 16.45
CA TRP A 477 13.01 0.16 16.44
C TRP A 477 12.19 1.21 15.70
N GLY A 478 12.25 2.45 16.18
CA GLY A 478 11.71 3.62 15.49
C GLY A 478 12.81 4.58 15.04
N TYR A 479 12.76 5.00 13.77
CA TYR A 479 13.70 5.96 13.17
C TYR A 479 12.95 7.10 12.47
N THR A 480 13.51 8.30 12.44
CA THR A 480 13.02 9.40 11.58
C THR A 480 13.32 9.11 10.12
N ALA A 481 12.62 9.77 9.19
CA ALA A 481 12.89 9.62 7.75
C ALA A 481 14.33 9.97 7.32
N PRO A 482 15.04 10.90 7.99
CA PRO A 482 16.48 11.09 7.85
C PRO A 482 17.36 10.06 8.57
N GLY A 483 16.79 8.98 9.10
CA GLY A 483 17.52 7.90 9.75
C GLY A 483 17.95 8.15 11.19
N ASP A 484 17.43 9.18 11.85
CA ASP A 484 17.73 9.43 13.26
C ASP A 484 16.99 8.44 14.14
N TYR A 485 17.70 7.80 15.05
CA TYR A 485 17.10 6.91 16.02
C TYR A 485 16.16 7.65 16.99
N ILE A 486 14.98 7.06 17.25
CA ILE A 486 14.00 7.59 18.20
C ILE A 486 13.89 6.69 19.44
N TRP A 487 13.59 5.40 19.25
CA TRP A 487 13.34 4.45 20.34
C TRP A 487 13.57 2.99 19.90
N ASN A 488 13.66 2.09 20.87
CA ASN A 488 13.68 0.65 20.63
C ASN A 488 12.96 -0.13 21.74
N SER A 489 12.59 -1.36 21.41
CA SER A 489 12.10 -2.39 22.33
C SER A 489 12.85 -3.68 22.02
N ALA A 490 13.75 -4.10 22.91
CA ALA A 490 14.55 -5.31 22.75
C ALA A 490 14.17 -6.33 23.82
N SER A 491 14.23 -7.62 23.46
CA SER A 491 13.91 -8.73 24.35
C SER A 491 14.84 -9.91 24.12
N ASP A 492 15.15 -10.63 25.19
CA ASP A 492 15.85 -11.93 25.18
C ASP A 492 14.91 -13.12 24.88
N LYS A 493 13.74 -12.86 24.28
CA LYS A 493 12.85 -13.88 23.71
C LYS A 493 12.77 -13.77 22.19
N THR A 494 12.59 -14.92 21.55
CA THR A 494 12.67 -15.14 20.09
C THR A 494 11.54 -14.53 19.26
N LEU A 495 10.41 -14.10 19.83
CA LEU A 495 9.23 -13.80 19.01
C LEU A 495 8.70 -12.38 19.28
N VAL A 496 8.60 -11.62 18.18
CA VAL A 496 7.85 -10.36 18.09
C VAL A 496 6.89 -10.42 16.91
N SER A 497 5.67 -9.90 17.08
CA SER A 497 4.72 -9.82 15.97
C SER A 497 5.12 -8.71 15.00
N GLN A 498 4.66 -8.79 13.76
CA GLN A 498 4.73 -7.63 12.87
C GLN A 498 3.97 -6.45 13.52
N PRO A 499 4.59 -5.26 13.65
CA PRO A 499 3.91 -4.10 14.19
C PRO A 499 2.77 -3.60 13.30
N VAL A 500 1.74 -3.02 13.91
CA VAL A 500 0.64 -2.31 13.21
C VAL A 500 0.52 -0.88 13.70
N CYS A 501 0.07 0.02 12.82
CA CYS A 501 0.00 1.46 13.11
C CYS A 501 -1.45 1.96 13.20
N GLY A 502 -1.80 2.47 14.38
CA GLY A 502 -3.06 3.17 14.64
C GLY A 502 -3.12 4.58 14.08
N PHE A 503 -4.33 5.13 13.98
CA PHE A 503 -4.57 6.49 13.52
C PHE A 503 -3.95 7.55 14.46
N ASN A 504 -3.91 7.25 15.76
CA ASN A 504 -3.44 8.15 16.81
C ASN A 504 -1.90 8.21 16.94
N GLU A 505 -1.16 7.87 15.88
CA GLU A 505 0.30 7.75 15.89
C GLU A 505 0.81 6.74 16.95
N TYR A 506 0.07 5.64 17.18
CA TYR A 506 0.52 4.57 18.07
C TYR A 506 0.85 3.30 17.29
N ILE A 507 1.90 2.62 17.71
CA ILE A 507 2.34 1.34 17.17
C ILE A 507 2.04 0.26 18.19
N TYR A 508 1.50 -0.84 17.72
CA TYR A 508 1.16 -2.00 18.53
C TYR A 508 1.87 -3.22 18.01
N TYR A 509 2.42 -4.00 18.92
CA TYR A 509 3.12 -5.25 18.63
C TYR A 509 3.05 -6.15 19.86
N ILE A 510 3.17 -7.45 19.67
CA ILE A 510 3.30 -8.42 20.75
C ILE A 510 4.77 -8.80 20.87
N GLN A 511 5.34 -8.60 22.04
CA GLN A 511 6.69 -9.02 22.38
C GLN A 511 6.68 -9.52 23.83
N GLU A 512 7.44 -10.58 24.10
CA GLU A 512 7.43 -11.31 25.37
C GLU A 512 6.06 -11.89 25.79
N GLY A 513 5.19 -12.12 24.80
CA GLY A 513 3.83 -12.57 25.04
C GLY A 513 2.91 -11.50 25.59
N GLN A 514 3.27 -10.22 25.45
CA GLN A 514 2.45 -9.10 25.90
C GLN A 514 2.21 -8.13 24.75
N LEU A 515 0.98 -7.64 24.64
CA LEU A 515 0.65 -6.54 23.74
C LEU A 515 1.27 -5.26 24.31
N GLN A 516 2.09 -4.63 23.50
CA GLN A 516 2.78 -3.38 23.80
C GLN A 516 2.29 -2.28 22.86
N GLN A 517 2.39 -1.05 23.34
CA GLN A 517 2.02 0.15 22.62
C GLN A 517 3.14 1.19 22.73
N HIS A 518 3.53 1.79 21.62
CA HIS A 518 4.49 2.87 21.59
C HIS A 518 3.96 4.06 20.78
N LYS A 519 4.13 5.29 21.26
CA LYS A 519 3.78 6.48 20.47
C LYS A 519 4.88 6.78 19.46
N TYR A 520 4.52 7.03 18.21
CA TYR A 520 5.41 7.02 17.05
C TYR A 520 6.68 7.87 17.21
N LYS A 521 6.52 9.11 17.69
CA LYS A 521 7.58 10.11 17.81
C LYS A 521 8.16 10.25 19.21
N ASN A 522 7.62 9.52 20.19
CA ASN A 522 8.10 9.65 21.55
C ASN A 522 9.44 8.92 21.69
N ILE A 523 10.36 9.50 22.46
CA ILE A 523 11.58 8.82 22.88
C ILE A 523 11.27 8.09 24.19
N GLY A 524 11.70 6.84 24.32
CA GLY A 524 11.57 6.07 25.56
C GLY A 524 11.09 4.65 25.36
N GLN A 525 10.58 4.03 26.43
CA GLN A 525 10.02 2.68 26.41
C GLN A 525 8.52 2.71 26.13
N GLY A 526 8.04 1.64 25.49
CA GLY A 526 6.63 1.43 25.23
C GLY A 526 5.84 1.14 26.50
N LYS A 527 4.52 1.32 26.42
CA LYS A 527 3.57 0.92 27.44
C LYS A 527 3.16 -0.53 27.20
N ILE A 528 3.31 -1.39 28.20
CA ILE A 528 2.72 -2.73 28.20
C ILE A 528 1.22 -2.60 28.49
N LEU A 529 0.39 -3.11 27.59
CA LEU A 529 -1.07 -3.05 27.70
C LEU A 529 -1.67 -4.28 28.39
N THR A 530 -1.06 -5.46 28.21
CA THR A 530 -1.59 -6.72 28.74
C THR A 530 -0.61 -7.40 29.71
N LYS A 531 -0.24 -6.69 30.78
CA LYS A 531 0.74 -7.17 31.77
C LYS A 531 0.25 -8.48 32.42
N GLY A 532 1.12 -9.48 32.49
CA GLY A 532 0.83 -10.78 33.13
C GLY A 532 0.10 -11.79 32.24
N LYS A 533 -0.19 -11.44 30.98
CA LYS A 533 -0.69 -12.38 29.98
C LYS A 533 0.46 -13.03 29.21
N VAL A 534 0.19 -14.21 28.63
CA VAL A 534 1.11 -14.93 27.74
C VAL A 534 0.39 -15.14 26.40
N LEU A 535 0.63 -14.25 25.45
CA LEU A 535 0.06 -14.26 24.11
C LEU A 535 1.05 -14.92 23.14
N ASN A 536 0.63 -15.97 22.43
CA ASN A 536 1.42 -16.69 21.45
C ASN A 536 0.84 -16.43 20.06
N PHE A 537 1.00 -15.22 19.53
CA PHE A 537 0.46 -14.85 18.22
C PHE A 537 0.96 -15.81 17.13
N THR A 538 0.02 -16.38 16.38
CA THR A 538 0.30 -17.23 15.22
C THR A 538 -0.30 -16.65 13.93
N SER A 539 -0.63 -15.36 13.94
CA SER A 539 -0.87 -14.56 12.73
C SER A 539 -0.14 -13.22 12.81
N ASN A 540 -0.20 -12.45 11.71
CA ASN A 540 -0.02 -11.01 11.80
C ASN A 540 -1.15 -10.38 12.63
N LEU A 541 -0.87 -9.18 13.15
CA LEU A 541 -1.89 -8.32 13.72
C LEU A 541 -2.64 -7.61 12.57
N VAL A 542 -3.94 -7.34 12.78
CA VAL A 542 -4.74 -6.44 11.94
C VAL A 542 -5.55 -5.49 12.81
N MET A 543 -5.91 -4.34 12.25
CA MET A 543 -6.55 -3.26 12.99
C MET A 543 -7.72 -2.65 12.23
N ASP A 544 -8.78 -2.28 12.96
CA ASP A 544 -9.93 -1.55 12.40
C ASP A 544 -9.78 -0.02 12.52
N GLY A 545 -10.78 0.72 12.03
CA GLY A 545 -10.76 2.17 12.06
C GLY A 545 -10.80 2.78 13.47
N ALA A 546 -11.25 2.03 14.48
CA ALA A 546 -11.28 2.42 15.89
C ALA A 546 -9.96 2.07 16.62
N ASP A 547 -8.95 1.61 15.88
CA ASP A 547 -7.68 1.10 16.40
C ASP A 547 -7.82 -0.17 17.27
N ASN A 548 -8.93 -0.92 17.14
CA ASN A 548 -9.04 -2.22 17.78
C ASN A 548 -8.10 -3.23 17.09
N ILE A 549 -7.37 -4.02 17.86
CA ILE A 549 -6.35 -4.96 17.39
C ILE A 549 -6.89 -6.39 17.44
N TYR A 550 -6.73 -7.13 16.35
CA TYR A 550 -7.13 -8.53 16.21
C TYR A 550 -5.96 -9.40 15.78
N PHE A 551 -5.88 -10.61 16.31
CA PHE A 551 -4.90 -11.61 15.89
C PHE A 551 -5.32 -13.03 16.29
N TRP A 552 -4.76 -14.01 15.60
CA TRP A 552 -4.93 -15.43 15.86
C TRP A 552 -3.81 -15.94 16.77
N ASP A 553 -4.16 -16.79 17.73
CA ASP A 553 -3.26 -17.46 18.66
C ASP A 553 -3.70 -18.92 18.78
N ASN A 554 -3.02 -19.82 18.06
CA ASN A 554 -3.17 -21.28 18.16
C ASN A 554 -4.64 -21.76 18.24
N GLY A 555 -5.47 -21.32 17.29
CA GLY A 555 -6.89 -21.73 17.23
C GLY A 555 -7.88 -20.73 17.84
N LEU A 556 -7.39 -19.67 18.50
CA LEU A 556 -8.21 -18.68 19.18
C LEU A 556 -8.06 -17.30 18.55
N LEU A 557 -9.19 -16.60 18.38
CA LEU A 557 -9.17 -15.20 17.94
C LEU A 557 -9.11 -14.28 19.17
N HIS A 558 -8.10 -13.44 19.22
CA HIS A 558 -7.96 -12.38 20.22
C HIS A 558 -8.34 -11.02 19.66
N GLY A 559 -8.88 -10.18 20.53
CA GLY A 559 -9.30 -8.83 20.21
C GLY A 559 -9.04 -7.91 21.40
N TYR A 560 -8.33 -6.80 21.17
CA TYR A 560 -8.05 -5.79 22.18
C TYR A 560 -8.41 -4.39 21.71
N LYS A 561 -8.94 -3.59 22.63
CA LYS A 561 -9.10 -2.14 22.43
C LYS A 561 -7.72 -1.45 22.49
N PRO A 562 -7.60 -0.20 21.99
CA PRO A 562 -6.35 0.59 22.06
C PRO A 562 -5.75 0.76 23.45
N ASP A 563 -6.58 0.63 24.51
CA ASP A 563 -6.16 0.74 25.90
C ASP A 563 -5.67 -0.58 26.52
N GLY A 564 -5.76 -1.70 25.78
CA GLY A 564 -5.40 -3.04 26.24
C GLY A 564 -6.56 -3.87 26.79
N THR A 565 -7.76 -3.31 26.88
CA THR A 565 -8.93 -4.03 27.37
C THR A 565 -9.33 -5.12 26.38
N SER A 566 -9.55 -6.35 26.86
CA SER A 566 -10.09 -7.43 26.02
C SER A 566 -11.44 -7.03 25.44
N MET A 567 -11.64 -7.24 24.14
CA MET A 567 -12.94 -7.01 23.50
C MET A 567 -13.95 -8.12 23.80
N PHE A 568 -13.46 -9.33 24.06
CA PHE A 568 -14.28 -10.51 24.27
C PHE A 568 -14.32 -10.88 25.76
N LYS A 569 -15.49 -11.30 26.22
CA LYS A 569 -15.76 -11.70 27.60
C LYS A 569 -16.25 -13.15 27.64
N SER A 570 -15.81 -13.93 28.61
CA SER A 570 -16.42 -15.23 28.93
C SER A 570 -17.67 -15.06 29.81
N LYS A 571 -18.47 -16.12 29.96
CA LYS A 571 -19.64 -16.17 30.89
C LYS A 571 -19.25 -15.92 32.36
N ASP A 572 -17.97 -16.09 32.71
CA ASP A 572 -17.45 -15.88 34.07
C ASP A 572 -16.74 -14.52 34.25
N ASP A 573 -16.93 -13.58 33.31
CA ASP A 573 -16.26 -12.26 33.26
C ASP A 573 -14.71 -12.33 33.25
N SER A 574 -14.13 -13.51 33.05
CA SER A 574 -12.69 -13.65 32.80
C SER A 574 -12.38 -13.21 31.36
N GLU A 575 -11.30 -12.45 31.20
CA GLU A 575 -10.80 -12.03 29.89
C GLU A 575 -10.33 -13.26 29.10
N THR A 576 -11.06 -13.63 28.05
CA THR A 576 -10.71 -14.80 27.22
C THR A 576 -10.66 -14.45 25.75
N ALA A 577 -9.79 -15.15 25.02
CA ALA A 577 -9.89 -15.26 23.57
C ALA A 577 -11.23 -15.87 23.16
N VAL A 578 -11.65 -15.64 21.92
CA VAL A 578 -12.84 -16.27 21.36
C VAL A 578 -12.47 -17.65 20.80
N ILE A 579 -13.22 -18.67 21.25
CA ILE A 579 -13.36 -19.91 20.51
C ILE A 579 -14.34 -19.61 19.37
N VAL A 580 -13.82 -19.60 18.15
CA VAL A 580 -14.65 -19.32 16.97
C VAL A 580 -15.42 -20.60 16.64
N ASN A 581 -16.75 -20.50 16.59
CA ASN A 581 -17.64 -21.61 16.20
C ASN A 581 -18.09 -21.44 14.75
N LYS A 582 -18.52 -22.53 14.08
CA LYS A 582 -19.13 -22.43 12.75
C LYS A 582 -20.41 -21.59 12.83
N CYS A 583 -20.67 -20.74 11.84
CA CYS A 583 -21.91 -19.96 11.80
C CYS A 583 -23.10 -20.90 11.49
N ASP A 584 -23.81 -21.38 12.51
CA ASP A 584 -25.08 -22.11 12.34
C ASP A 584 -26.26 -21.18 12.67
N ASN A 585 -26.93 -20.68 11.63
CA ASN A 585 -28.13 -19.84 11.78
C ASN A 585 -29.39 -20.66 12.14
N SER A 586 -29.31 -22.00 12.21
CA SER A 586 -30.48 -22.87 12.35
C SER A 586 -30.82 -23.27 13.79
N LYS A 587 -29.96 -23.00 14.78
CA LYS A 587 -30.20 -23.39 16.17
C LYS A 587 -29.80 -22.30 17.17
N LYS A 588 -30.79 -21.83 17.93
CA LYS A 588 -30.64 -20.95 19.12
C LYS A 588 -30.14 -21.70 20.36
N ASP A 589 -29.40 -22.80 20.20
CA ASP A 589 -29.01 -23.66 21.33
C ASP A 589 -27.50 -23.59 21.60
N ASP A 590 -27.21 -23.10 22.79
CA ASP A 590 -25.95 -22.51 23.27
C ASP A 590 -24.93 -23.54 23.77
N GLU A 591 -25.09 -24.85 23.47
CA GLU A 591 -24.31 -25.91 24.16
C GLU A 591 -23.67 -27.00 23.29
N ASN A 592 -23.86 -27.03 21.96
CA ASN A 592 -23.26 -28.07 21.12
C ASN A 592 -22.71 -27.58 19.77
N GLN A 593 -22.27 -26.33 19.69
CA GLN A 593 -21.48 -25.88 18.54
C GLN A 593 -20.06 -26.44 18.66
N GLY A 594 -19.73 -27.38 17.78
CA GLY A 594 -18.40 -28.01 17.75
C GLY A 594 -17.30 -26.96 17.66
N ARG A 595 -16.34 -27.03 18.58
CA ARG A 595 -15.15 -26.18 18.61
C ARG A 595 -14.42 -26.30 17.28
N ILE A 596 -14.06 -25.18 16.66
CA ILE A 596 -13.12 -25.20 15.55
C ILE A 596 -11.74 -25.39 16.17
N LEU A 597 -11.21 -26.58 15.97
CA LEU A 597 -9.84 -26.89 16.32
C LEU A 597 -8.95 -26.43 15.16
N GLU A 598 -7.77 -25.92 15.49
CA GLU A 598 -6.67 -25.73 14.53
C GLU A 598 -6.55 -26.95 13.62
N ARG A 599 -6.15 -26.76 12.36
CA ARG A 599 -5.91 -27.90 11.46
C ARG A 599 -4.97 -28.89 12.13
N ASN A 600 -5.51 -30.02 12.53
CA ASN A 600 -4.80 -31.04 13.29
C ASN A 600 -5.35 -32.41 12.91
N LYS A 601 -4.62 -33.48 13.24
CA LYS A 601 -5.18 -34.83 13.16
C LYS A 601 -5.92 -35.11 14.46
N ASN A 602 -7.15 -35.59 14.39
CA ASN A 602 -7.84 -36.09 15.58
C ASN A 602 -7.14 -37.36 16.10
N ASP A 603 -7.57 -37.89 17.25
CA ASP A 603 -7.00 -39.10 17.85
C ASP A 603 -7.09 -40.36 16.95
N LYS A 604 -7.87 -40.28 15.86
CA LYS A 604 -8.03 -41.32 14.83
C LYS A 604 -7.18 -41.07 13.58
N GLY A 605 -6.39 -39.99 13.55
CA GLY A 605 -5.55 -39.61 12.42
C GLY A 605 -6.27 -38.85 11.29
N GLU A 606 -7.55 -38.50 11.46
CA GLU A 606 -8.35 -37.79 10.45
C GLU A 606 -8.08 -36.28 10.53
N GLU A 607 -7.96 -35.60 9.39
CA GLU A 607 -7.75 -34.15 9.35
C GLU A 607 -8.97 -33.39 9.85
N ILE A 608 -8.78 -32.52 10.84
CA ILE A 608 -9.75 -31.53 11.26
C ILE A 608 -9.59 -30.31 10.33
N HIS A 609 -10.68 -29.94 9.66
CA HIS A 609 -10.72 -28.80 8.75
C HIS A 609 -10.81 -27.49 9.55
N GLY A 610 -9.75 -26.69 9.50
CA GLY A 610 -9.65 -25.37 10.14
C GLY A 610 -8.45 -24.57 9.62
N PRO A 611 -8.29 -23.31 10.07
CA PRO A 611 -7.08 -22.54 9.78
C PRO A 611 -5.83 -23.25 10.30
N GLU A 612 -4.73 -23.12 9.55
CA GLU A 612 -3.40 -23.57 9.97
C GLU A 612 -2.92 -22.80 11.20
N ARG A 613 -1.87 -23.32 11.85
CA ARG A 613 -1.23 -22.63 12.96
C ARG A 613 -0.86 -21.21 12.59
N PHE A 614 -0.11 -21.07 11.49
CA PHE A 614 0.40 -19.81 10.99
C PHE A 614 -0.42 -19.33 9.81
N ILE A 615 -1.18 -18.26 10.01
CA ILE A 615 -2.04 -17.68 8.98
C ILE A 615 -1.79 -16.18 8.83
N ARG A 616 -2.16 -15.60 7.69
CA ARG A 616 -2.30 -14.13 7.62
C ARG A 616 -3.77 -13.72 7.63
N LEU A 617 -4.07 -12.75 8.47
CA LEU A 617 -5.36 -12.10 8.57
C LEU A 617 -5.40 -10.87 7.68
N MET A 618 -6.56 -10.65 7.09
CA MET A 618 -6.96 -9.42 6.42
C MET A 618 -8.32 -8.97 6.96
N MET A 619 -8.64 -7.69 6.81
CA MET A 619 -9.89 -7.14 7.34
C MET A 619 -10.71 -6.47 6.25
N GLY A 620 -11.96 -6.91 6.11
CA GLY A 620 -12.98 -6.25 5.32
C GLY A 620 -13.48 -4.96 5.98
N PRO A 621 -14.09 -4.05 5.21
CA PRO A 621 -14.61 -2.77 5.71
C PRO A 621 -15.77 -2.93 6.70
N ASP A 622 -16.38 -4.11 6.74
CA ASP A 622 -17.46 -4.50 7.65
C ASP A 622 -16.95 -5.18 8.94
N GLY A 623 -15.63 -5.21 9.16
CA GLY A 623 -14.99 -5.88 10.29
C GLY A 623 -14.83 -7.40 10.11
N THR A 624 -15.23 -7.98 8.98
CA THR A 624 -15.01 -9.40 8.68
C THR A 624 -13.52 -9.67 8.50
N LEU A 625 -13.00 -10.70 9.18
CA LEU A 625 -11.61 -11.12 9.01
C LEU A 625 -11.54 -12.27 8.00
N TRP A 626 -10.56 -12.20 7.12
CA TRP A 626 -10.36 -13.17 6.04
C TRP A 626 -8.98 -13.81 6.17
N THR A 627 -8.91 -15.11 5.91
CA THR A 627 -7.66 -15.87 5.90
C THR A 627 -7.78 -17.11 5.00
N ASN A 628 -6.67 -17.75 4.69
CA ASN A 628 -6.60 -19.01 3.95
C ASN A 628 -5.40 -19.83 4.41
N ASN A 629 -5.48 -21.14 4.20
CA ASN A 629 -4.31 -22.01 4.33
C ASN A 629 -3.44 -21.93 3.08
N LYS A 630 -2.14 -22.06 3.23
CA LYS A 630 -1.23 -22.03 2.07
C LYS A 630 -1.45 -23.29 1.22
N ASN A 631 -1.75 -23.11 -0.07
CA ASN A 631 -2.19 -24.19 -0.97
C ASN A 631 -3.48 -24.89 -0.53
N GLY A 632 -4.25 -24.30 0.41
CA GLY A 632 -5.56 -24.82 0.81
C GLY A 632 -6.63 -24.53 -0.26
N GLY A 633 -7.64 -25.39 -0.34
CA GLY A 633 -8.77 -25.22 -1.27
C GLY A 633 -9.90 -24.34 -0.72
N GLU A 634 -9.69 -23.63 0.39
CA GLU A 634 -10.75 -22.92 1.11
C GLU A 634 -10.26 -21.56 1.63
N ILE A 635 -11.17 -20.59 1.62
CA ILE A 635 -11.04 -19.30 2.30
C ILE A 635 -11.84 -19.38 3.60
N PHE A 636 -11.22 -18.98 4.69
CA PHE A 636 -11.81 -18.90 6.01
C PHE A 636 -12.27 -17.47 6.28
N VAL A 637 -13.50 -17.35 6.76
CA VAL A 637 -14.17 -16.07 6.97
C VAL A 637 -14.62 -15.98 8.42
N LEU A 638 -13.96 -15.15 9.22
CA LEU A 638 -14.41 -14.84 10.57
C LEU A 638 -15.36 -13.65 10.51
N GLN A 639 -16.66 -13.96 10.55
CA GLN A 639 -17.73 -12.99 10.51
C GLN A 639 -17.99 -12.41 11.91
N PRO A 640 -18.03 -11.07 12.08
CA PRO A 640 -18.31 -10.46 13.36
C PRO A 640 -19.79 -10.61 13.76
N LEU A 641 -20.00 -10.89 15.04
CA LEU A 641 -21.30 -10.98 15.70
C LEU A 641 -21.45 -9.81 16.68
N TYR A 642 -22.65 -9.21 16.71
CA TYR A 642 -22.95 -8.05 17.55
C TYR A 642 -24.10 -8.36 18.50
N ASP A 643 -24.02 -7.85 19.73
CA ASP A 643 -25.05 -8.04 20.77
C ASP A 643 -26.40 -7.41 20.41
N ALA A 644 -26.39 -6.41 19.53
CA ALA A 644 -27.58 -5.69 19.14
C ALA A 644 -28.30 -6.40 17.99
N VAL A 645 -29.44 -7.02 18.31
CA VAL A 645 -30.35 -7.57 17.31
C VAL A 645 -30.89 -6.44 16.44
N ASN A 646 -31.49 -5.40 17.02
CA ASN A 646 -32.00 -4.26 16.27
C ASN A 646 -31.28 -2.96 16.65
N LEU A 647 -31.15 -2.04 15.70
CA LEU A 647 -30.57 -0.72 15.92
C LEU A 647 -31.37 0.36 15.20
N THR A 648 -31.64 1.47 15.88
CA THR A 648 -32.18 2.68 15.27
C THR A 648 -31.13 3.78 15.36
N LEU A 649 -30.74 4.35 14.23
CA LEU A 649 -29.76 5.44 14.12
C LEU A 649 -30.46 6.79 14.14
N ARG A 650 -29.87 7.75 14.85
CA ARG A 650 -30.25 9.17 14.82
C ARG A 650 -29.18 10.01 14.13
N GLN A 651 -29.47 11.30 13.92
CA GLN A 651 -28.54 12.20 13.22
C GLN A 651 -27.17 12.26 13.91
N GLU A 652 -27.12 12.23 15.24
CA GLU A 652 -25.90 12.25 16.04
C GLU A 652 -25.03 10.99 15.91
N ASP A 653 -25.63 9.87 15.47
CA ASP A 653 -24.92 8.62 15.28
C ASP A 653 -24.16 8.56 13.95
N ILE A 654 -24.55 9.41 12.98
CA ILE A 654 -24.05 9.38 11.60
C ILE A 654 -22.66 10.03 11.51
N LYS A 655 -21.66 9.21 11.22
CA LYS A 655 -20.24 9.57 11.13
C LYS A 655 -19.64 8.97 9.87
N SER A 656 -18.85 9.77 9.14
CA SER A 656 -18.15 9.28 7.94
C SER A 656 -17.21 8.12 8.29
N ARG A 657 -16.98 7.23 7.31
CA ARG A 657 -16.18 6.00 7.40
C ARG A 657 -16.59 5.10 8.56
N THR A 658 -17.89 5.01 8.81
CA THR A 658 -18.45 4.16 9.87
C THR A 658 -19.25 3.02 9.28
N ALA A 659 -19.00 1.80 9.79
CA ALA A 659 -19.77 0.60 9.50
C ALA A 659 -20.81 0.37 10.59
N TYR A 660 -22.09 0.48 10.22
CA TYR A 660 -23.23 0.21 11.08
C TYR A 660 -23.73 -1.20 10.80
N ARG A 661 -23.42 -2.11 11.72
CA ARG A 661 -23.76 -3.53 11.57
C ARG A 661 -24.64 -4.03 12.71
N VAL A 662 -25.64 -4.83 12.35
CA VAL A 662 -26.56 -5.50 13.30
C VAL A 662 -26.98 -6.88 12.82
N SER A 663 -27.32 -7.74 13.79
CA SER A 663 -27.77 -9.12 13.55
C SER A 663 -29.26 -9.24 13.22
N GLY A 664 -30.02 -8.15 13.26
CA GLY A 664 -31.45 -8.06 12.94
C GLY A 664 -31.73 -6.89 12.00
N ILE A 665 -32.61 -5.97 12.40
CA ILE A 665 -33.04 -4.82 11.58
C ILE A 665 -32.27 -3.55 11.95
N LEU A 666 -31.76 -2.85 10.92
CA LEU A 666 -31.20 -1.51 11.02
C LEU A 666 -32.20 -0.47 10.55
N SER A 667 -32.67 0.39 11.44
CA SER A 667 -33.53 1.54 11.11
C SER A 667 -32.70 2.83 11.06
N VAL A 668 -32.67 3.48 9.91
CA VAL A 668 -31.94 4.73 9.68
C VAL A 668 -32.92 5.90 9.83
N GLY A 669 -32.87 6.54 11.00
CA GLY A 669 -33.86 7.51 11.47
C GLY A 669 -34.96 6.84 12.31
N ASP A 670 -35.50 7.59 13.27
CA ASP A 670 -36.56 7.12 14.20
C ASP A 670 -37.96 7.60 13.80
N GLY A 671 -38.10 8.25 12.65
CA GLY A 671 -39.36 8.78 12.12
C GLY A 671 -39.77 10.14 12.67
N ASN A 672 -39.10 10.65 13.72
CA ASN A 672 -39.38 11.96 14.30
C ASN A 672 -38.42 13.05 13.79
N ASP A 673 -37.20 12.67 13.43
CA ASP A 673 -36.16 13.58 12.95
C ASP A 673 -35.78 13.36 11.48
N LYS A 674 -35.44 14.46 10.78
CA LYS A 674 -34.85 14.39 9.43
C LYS A 674 -33.39 13.98 9.53
N LEU A 675 -33.09 12.73 9.19
CA LEU A 675 -31.70 12.27 9.06
C LEU A 675 -31.14 12.64 7.68
N THR A 676 -30.01 13.36 7.67
CA THR A 676 -29.29 13.76 6.46
C THR A 676 -27.86 13.25 6.52
N VAL A 677 -27.46 12.49 5.50
CA VAL A 677 -26.07 12.12 5.25
C VAL A 677 -25.39 13.26 4.50
N GLN A 678 -24.42 13.88 5.15
CA GLN A 678 -23.78 15.10 4.66
C GLN A 678 -22.79 14.81 3.52
N LYS A 679 -22.51 15.83 2.72
CA LYS A 679 -21.49 15.77 1.66
C LYS A 679 -20.17 15.18 2.19
N ASP A 680 -19.52 14.37 1.34
CA ASP A 680 -18.24 13.69 1.60
C ASP A 680 -18.29 12.60 2.70
N MET A 681 -19.48 12.31 3.26
CA MET A 681 -19.66 11.16 4.15
C MET A 681 -19.65 9.84 3.38
N GLN A 682 -18.97 8.84 3.95
CA GLN A 682 -18.94 7.47 3.45
C GLN A 682 -19.51 6.53 4.51
N LEU A 683 -20.63 5.86 4.25
CA LEU A 683 -21.33 5.03 5.25
C LEU A 683 -21.55 3.61 4.73
N LEU A 684 -21.35 2.62 5.60
CA LEU A 684 -21.73 1.24 5.34
C LEU A 684 -22.86 0.85 6.29
N PHE A 685 -24.03 0.54 5.74
CA PHE A 685 -25.18 0.03 6.47
C PHE A 685 -25.34 -1.46 6.17
N GLN A 686 -25.20 -2.32 7.18
CA GLN A 686 -25.31 -3.77 7.04
C GLN A 686 -26.20 -4.36 8.12
N ALA A 687 -27.18 -5.17 7.70
CA ALA A 687 -28.12 -5.80 8.61
C ALA A 687 -28.48 -7.20 8.13
N GLN A 688 -28.59 -8.18 9.04
CA GLN A 688 -28.90 -9.55 8.63
C GLN A 688 -30.35 -9.69 8.14
N GLU A 689 -31.32 -9.06 8.82
CA GLU A 689 -32.75 -9.17 8.47
C GLU A 689 -33.21 -8.07 7.51
N GLY A 690 -32.71 -6.83 7.65
CA GLY A 690 -33.08 -5.75 6.75
C GLY A 690 -32.62 -4.36 7.18
N VAL A 691 -32.59 -3.43 6.22
CA VAL A 691 -32.29 -2.01 6.44
C VAL A 691 -33.50 -1.17 6.05
N GLY A 692 -34.03 -0.39 6.99
CA GLY A 692 -35.16 0.52 6.77
C GLY A 692 -34.73 1.99 6.86
N PHE A 693 -35.31 2.85 6.02
CA PHE A 693 -35.06 4.30 6.04
C PHE A 693 -36.32 5.04 6.47
N ALA A 694 -36.21 5.90 7.48
CA ALA A 694 -37.33 6.70 7.96
C ALA A 694 -37.77 7.75 6.93
N LYS A 695 -39.04 8.17 7.03
CA LYS A 695 -39.60 9.24 6.19
C LYS A 695 -38.78 10.52 6.35
N GLY A 696 -38.29 11.07 5.24
CA GLY A 696 -37.50 12.30 5.25
C GLY A 696 -35.99 12.10 5.33
N PHE A 697 -35.49 10.85 5.28
CA PHE A 697 -34.08 10.54 5.04
C PHE A 697 -33.56 11.22 3.77
N ARG A 698 -32.37 11.83 3.86
CA ARG A 698 -31.72 12.57 2.76
C ARG A 698 -30.25 12.20 2.64
N VAL A 699 -29.76 12.23 1.41
CA VAL A 699 -28.34 12.06 1.07
C VAL A 699 -27.91 13.26 0.25
N GLU A 700 -26.92 14.02 0.74
CA GLU A 700 -26.40 15.16 0.02
C GLU A 700 -25.51 14.74 -1.16
N LYS A 701 -25.45 15.58 -2.19
CA LYS A 701 -24.57 15.35 -3.35
C LYS A 701 -23.12 15.28 -2.88
N GLY A 702 -22.44 14.18 -3.22
CA GLY A 702 -21.05 13.90 -2.82
C GLY A 702 -20.92 12.94 -1.63
N ALA A 703 -22.03 12.58 -0.96
CA ALA A 703 -22.03 11.49 -0.01
C ALA A 703 -22.12 10.12 -0.71
N SER A 704 -21.65 9.07 -0.05
CA SER A 704 -21.70 7.68 -0.52
C SER A 704 -22.22 6.75 0.58
N ILE A 705 -23.15 5.87 0.22
CA ILE A 705 -23.74 4.89 1.12
C ILE A 705 -23.76 3.54 0.42
N ASN A 706 -23.29 2.51 1.12
CA ASN A 706 -23.49 1.12 0.70
C ASN A 706 -24.43 0.44 1.70
N VAL A 707 -25.43 -0.24 1.17
CA VAL A 707 -26.46 -0.92 1.96
C VAL A 707 -26.39 -2.40 1.63
N ARG A 708 -26.21 -3.24 2.65
CA ARG A 708 -26.11 -4.69 2.52
C ARG A 708 -27.10 -5.37 3.44
N THR A 709 -27.70 -6.45 2.94
CA THR A 709 -28.55 -7.33 3.73
C THR A 709 -27.99 -8.76 3.72
N GLY A 710 -28.03 -9.42 4.88
CA GLY A 710 -27.47 -10.75 5.06
C GLY A 710 -25.95 -10.75 5.29
N PHE A 711 -25.33 -11.88 4.96
CA PHE A 711 -23.88 -12.01 4.85
C PHE A 711 -23.42 -11.55 3.46
#